data_AF-W9CGI3-F1
#
_entry.id   AF-W9CGI3-F1
#
_cell.length_a   1.000
_cell.length_b   1.000
_cell.length_c   1.000
_cell.angle_alpha   90.00
_cell.angle_beta   90.00
_cell.angle_gamma   90.00
#
_symmetry.space_group_name_H-M   'P 1'
#
loop_
_entity.id
_entity.type
_entity.pdbx_description
1 polymer ?
#
loop_
_entity_poly.entity_id
_entity_poly.type
_entity_poly.pdbx_seq_one_letter_code
_entity_poly.pdbx_strand_id
1 'polypeptide(L)'
;MKGVIITAPNAPWQAVDDIERPVPGKGQILVKSLVTGINPLYALFPDPILFYPIFQTPPIPYSPYRPLQTNSEITNQKMDNPETTLCAPRASSSRNTPSSSAATPQESSLRPAMELRNFAWERACLGVQGWGHLMDEKLAFKRPERVSVEEAATIGVGLLTAAICLDEGNNIMYPAERQNQPEWFIVLGGTSTVGQYGIKLAKLCGYQVLASCSQSSIEVVRSAGADATFDYKQSIETQLSEIESITSGDFAGIFDASAASTAVGIAALKTKSAVKTQKKTFSTTNDWDTIEEQEDTSTYHVHLEQIGKYGEPAGDATNRAVEKLIPRLESLLWKGWLEPNYGEIVATGFGGVGFGVDLLTKSAPLGGKIVVRDTALLTNYDFIIVGGGTSGLVVGNRLSENPATTVLIIEAGELDQGEDFIYIPLLAGIGKGATGTKYDWNLTYSPQPAANDRSIAIAQGKVVGGGSCLNLMAFDLAGKVDYDRWVEVGGVGWNDLFPYFKKLTNYTPPAPEIAKEWDIQTDPTAHGYKGYVHSSYPTFYWPSNKYFFTAMKFLGIRKVFDSLNGDVNGALWNPHSLDPDTKTRSNSRTAYWNSASNRTNLHLLTGHHVTRLITKSNSGGVSVAGVEASYSTSSNGSRSIALAAKEVVLAAGVIHSPQLLQLSGIGNPSLLGQFGINTVVNLPGVGANFQDHPLLRYTTTLDIALSVNNLTRNATFNAEMLALYKFNRTGPYSTAGANAYAFIGTPSFTNATLQIVSLASSITPASYLPSNVDPSVLVGYEAQYKILTRDLASNSVPIMEFIYLDGSVLAILQHPFSRGSVAITSTDPFTPPSANPGFLSHQTDLLLLSAAGKYARTIINTPTFAPLSPVETIPGPSVQTEADFEAWVRSTVFTTHHPTGSTSMMKRQYGGVVDSNYKVYGVNNLRVVDAGTFPMLPAAHLQATVYAMAERASDVIKKTYRH
;
A
#
# COMPACT_ATOMS: atom_id res chain seq x y z
N MET A 1 18.73 8.69 44.99
CA MET A 1 17.89 8.41 43.80
C MET A 1 16.82 7.40 44.18
N LYS A 2 15.53 7.78 44.05
CA LYS A 2 14.41 6.90 44.40
C LYS A 2 14.28 5.74 43.40
N GLY A 3 14.18 4.50 43.89
CA GLY A 3 14.09 3.29 43.07
C GLY A 3 13.19 2.23 43.71
N VAL A 4 12.98 1.12 42.99
CA VAL A 4 12.13 0.02 43.45
C VAL A 4 12.89 -1.30 43.34
N ILE A 5 12.90 -2.09 44.42
CA ILE A 5 13.56 -3.40 44.46
C ILE A 5 12.49 -4.50 44.47
N ILE A 6 12.69 -5.52 43.62
CA ILE A 6 11.90 -6.75 43.59
C ILE A 6 12.85 -7.92 43.84
N THR A 7 12.57 -8.72 44.87
CA THR A 7 13.49 -9.75 45.38
C THR A 7 13.29 -11.13 44.73
N ALA A 8 12.15 -11.37 44.07
CA ALA A 8 11.86 -12.57 43.28
C ALA A 8 10.65 -12.33 42.33
N PRO A 9 10.44 -13.13 41.27
CA PRO A 9 9.25 -13.03 40.42
C PRO A 9 7.96 -13.17 41.25
N ASN A 10 7.00 -12.25 41.06
CA ASN A 10 5.71 -12.14 41.78
C ASN A 10 5.76 -11.68 43.25
N ALA A 11 6.91 -11.24 43.77
CA ALA A 11 6.98 -10.63 45.10
C ALA A 11 6.49 -9.16 45.11
N PRO A 12 5.93 -8.67 46.24
CA PRO A 12 5.55 -7.27 46.38
C PRO A 12 6.78 -6.35 46.33
N TRP A 13 6.63 -5.19 45.69
CA TRP A 13 7.71 -4.25 45.46
C TRP A 13 7.92 -3.29 46.64
N GLN A 14 9.16 -2.86 46.86
CA GLN A 14 9.52 -1.86 47.89
C GLN A 14 10.20 -0.64 47.26
N ALA A 15 9.71 0.56 47.59
CA ALA A 15 10.35 1.82 47.23
C ALA A 15 11.50 2.14 48.19
N VAL A 16 12.63 2.62 47.65
CA VAL A 16 13.83 3.02 48.40
C VAL A 16 14.33 4.37 47.88
N ASP A 17 14.81 5.24 48.76
CA ASP A 17 15.12 6.63 48.38
C ASP A 17 16.56 6.85 47.86
N ASP A 18 17.48 5.91 48.11
CA ASP A 18 18.86 5.95 47.62
C ASP A 18 19.38 4.56 47.22
N ILE A 19 19.67 4.37 45.92
CA ILE A 19 20.39 3.19 45.44
C ILE A 19 21.75 3.60 44.87
N GLU A 20 22.82 3.28 45.59
CA GLU A 20 24.17 3.24 45.05
C GLU A 20 24.51 1.78 44.63
N ARG A 21 24.41 1.51 43.32
CA ARG A 21 24.88 0.32 42.55
C ARG A 21 24.48 -1.10 43.04
N PRO A 22 24.02 -2.01 42.14
CA PRO A 22 23.65 -3.37 42.49
C PRO A 22 24.86 -4.23 42.91
N VAL A 23 24.69 -5.07 43.94
CA VAL A 23 25.69 -6.06 44.39
C VAL A 23 25.47 -7.39 43.64
N PRO A 24 26.45 -7.89 42.86
CA PRO A 24 26.28 -9.12 42.09
C PRO A 24 26.04 -10.36 42.98
N GLY A 25 25.12 -11.24 42.56
CA GLY A 25 24.91 -12.57 43.17
C GLY A 25 23.70 -12.73 44.09
N LYS A 26 22.86 -11.70 44.29
CA LYS A 26 21.66 -11.77 45.16
C LYS A 26 20.30 -11.86 44.44
N GLY A 27 20.27 -12.04 43.12
CA GLY A 27 19.01 -12.20 42.38
C GLY A 27 18.08 -10.98 42.38
N GLN A 28 18.61 -9.77 42.62
CA GLN A 28 17.83 -8.52 42.61
C GLN A 28 17.70 -7.97 41.19
N ILE A 29 16.48 -7.59 40.79
CA ILE A 29 16.22 -6.86 39.54
C ILE A 29 16.09 -5.37 39.89
N LEU A 30 16.94 -4.54 39.28
CA LEU A 30 16.87 -3.09 39.42
C LEU A 30 15.90 -2.53 38.38
N VAL A 31 14.71 -2.07 38.80
CA VAL A 31 13.80 -1.34 37.91
C VAL A 31 14.08 0.15 38.08
N LYS A 32 14.79 0.73 37.10
CA LYS A 32 14.98 2.18 37.00
C LYS A 32 13.62 2.78 36.66
N SER A 33 13.06 3.60 37.56
CA SER A 33 11.77 4.28 37.33
C SER A 33 11.91 5.29 36.18
N LEU A 34 11.47 4.90 34.99
CA LEU A 34 10.85 5.82 34.04
C LEU A 34 9.38 5.88 34.44
N VAL A 35 8.98 6.95 35.11
CA VAL A 35 7.58 7.19 35.46
C VAL A 35 6.80 7.38 34.16
N THR A 36 6.02 6.38 33.75
CA THR A 36 4.78 6.61 33.00
C THR A 36 3.68 5.76 33.61
N GLY A 37 2.87 6.44 34.42
CA GLY A 37 1.61 5.93 34.93
C GLY A 37 0.59 5.76 33.81
N ILE A 38 -0.17 4.69 33.95
CA ILE A 38 -1.49 4.46 33.38
C ILE A 38 -2.36 5.69 33.64
N ASN A 39 -3.06 6.21 32.62
CA ASN A 39 -4.31 6.94 32.85
C ASN A 39 -5.33 6.65 31.73
N PRO A 40 -6.64 6.59 32.06
CA PRO A 40 -7.70 6.06 31.23
C PRO A 40 -8.30 7.15 30.35
N LEU A 41 -8.35 6.91 29.05
CA LEU A 41 -9.22 7.63 28.10
C LEU A 41 -10.04 6.60 27.31
N TYR A 42 -10.83 5.81 28.05
CA TYR A 42 -12.02 5.13 27.56
C TYR A 42 -13.23 5.90 28.07
N ALA A 43 -13.67 6.92 27.33
CA ALA A 43 -15.02 7.50 27.39
C ALA A 43 -15.04 8.78 26.54
N LEU A 44 -15.11 8.65 25.21
CA LEU A 44 -15.63 9.71 24.33
C LEU A 44 -15.89 9.14 22.91
N PHE A 45 -16.57 8.00 22.84
CA PHE A 45 -17.40 7.62 21.69
C PHE A 45 -18.53 6.74 22.24
N PRO A 46 -19.71 7.29 22.55
CA PRO A 46 -20.87 6.49 22.86
C PRO A 46 -21.51 6.10 21.52
N ASP A 47 -20.86 5.23 20.76
CA ASP A 47 -21.54 4.43 19.74
C ASP A 47 -20.68 3.19 19.43
N PRO A 48 -21.26 1.99 19.43
CA PRO A 48 -20.54 0.76 19.12
C PRO A 48 -20.16 0.78 17.64
N ILE A 49 -18.92 1.16 17.34
CA ILE A 49 -18.33 0.86 16.03
C ILE A 49 -18.25 -0.66 15.93
N LEU A 50 -19.22 -1.23 15.21
CA LEU A 50 -19.27 -2.62 14.80
C LEU A 50 -17.93 -2.99 14.15
N PHE A 51 -17.15 -3.80 14.85
CA PHE A 51 -16.09 -4.60 14.27
C PHE A 51 -16.71 -5.50 13.19
N TYR A 52 -16.69 -5.05 11.95
CA TYR A 52 -16.96 -5.90 10.79
C TYR A 52 -15.63 -6.49 10.31
N PRO A 53 -15.33 -7.76 10.64
CA PRO A 53 -14.36 -8.51 9.86
C PRO A 53 -14.87 -8.57 8.40
N ILE A 54 -13.98 -8.51 7.41
CA ILE A 54 -14.32 -8.73 5.98
C ILE A 54 -14.80 -10.18 5.72
N PHE A 55 -15.02 -10.96 6.79
CA PHE A 55 -15.33 -12.37 6.72
C PHE A 55 -16.43 -12.75 7.73
N GLN A 56 -17.67 -12.22 7.58
CA GLN A 56 -18.92 -12.89 7.99
C GLN A 56 -20.22 -12.18 7.49
N THR A 57 -21.10 -12.98 6.85
CA THR A 57 -22.55 -12.82 6.54
C THR A 57 -23.10 -11.61 5.74
N PRO A 58 -24.13 -11.81 4.88
CA PRO A 58 -24.66 -10.76 4.00
C PRO A 58 -25.44 -9.66 4.76
N PRO A 59 -25.42 -8.40 4.31
CA PRO A 59 -26.25 -7.35 4.90
C PRO A 59 -27.73 -7.58 4.59
N ILE A 60 -28.56 -7.42 5.62
CA ILE A 60 -30.02 -7.27 5.50
C ILE A 60 -30.30 -6.04 4.60
N PRO A 61 -31.23 -6.10 3.63
CA PRO A 61 -31.42 -5.04 2.65
C PRO A 61 -31.90 -3.75 3.31
N TYR A 62 -31.10 -2.68 3.22
CA TYR A 62 -31.56 -1.32 3.43
C TYR A 62 -32.41 -0.89 2.23
N SER A 63 -33.68 -0.55 2.49
CA SER A 63 -34.61 0.01 1.52
C SER A 63 -34.10 1.38 1.00
N PRO A 64 -34.10 1.62 -0.32
CA PRO A 64 -33.53 2.85 -0.89
C PRO A 64 -34.43 4.07 -0.62
N TYR A 65 -33.83 5.11 -0.05
CA TYR A 65 -34.33 6.48 -0.12
C TYR A 65 -34.57 6.85 -1.59
N ARG A 66 -35.84 7.10 -1.96
CA ARG A 66 -36.21 7.65 -3.27
C ARG A 66 -35.74 9.12 -3.37
N PRO A 67 -35.22 9.54 -4.52
CA PRO A 67 -34.95 10.95 -4.78
C PRO A 67 -36.25 11.72 -5.00
N LEU A 68 -36.32 12.91 -4.39
CA LEU A 68 -37.32 13.95 -4.65
C LEU A 68 -37.25 14.37 -6.12
N GLN A 69 -38.26 13.99 -6.90
CA GLN A 69 -38.55 14.62 -8.18
C GLN A 69 -39.36 15.90 -7.95
N THR A 70 -38.87 16.97 -8.56
CA THR A 70 -39.56 18.24 -8.80
C THR A 70 -40.70 18.06 -9.79
N ASN A 71 -41.93 18.44 -9.44
CA ASN A 71 -42.73 19.49 -10.10
C ASN A 71 -44.22 19.38 -9.77
N SER A 72 -44.75 20.54 -9.39
CA SER A 72 -46.08 21.11 -9.68
C SER A 72 -47.32 20.20 -9.73
N GLU A 73 -48.28 20.62 -8.89
CA GLU A 73 -49.70 20.83 -9.21
C GLU A 73 -50.73 19.70 -9.02
N ILE A 74 -51.70 20.06 -8.15
CA ILE A 74 -53.16 19.90 -8.31
C ILE A 74 -53.84 18.65 -7.69
N THR A 75 -54.37 18.92 -6.48
CA THR A 75 -55.71 18.63 -5.93
C THR A 75 -56.22 17.21 -5.62
N ASN A 76 -56.62 17.10 -4.35
CA ASN A 76 -57.90 16.62 -3.82
C ASN A 76 -58.26 15.12 -3.78
N GLN A 77 -58.68 14.76 -2.55
CA GLN A 77 -59.79 13.90 -2.15
C GLN A 77 -59.52 12.41 -1.81
N LYS A 78 -59.53 12.20 -0.48
CA LYS A 78 -60.49 11.39 0.32
C LYS A 78 -60.49 9.85 0.21
N MET A 79 -60.46 9.27 1.42
CA MET A 79 -61.30 8.15 1.93
C MET A 79 -60.95 6.75 1.36
N ASP A 80 -60.86 5.64 2.10
CA ASP A 80 -61.45 5.26 3.39
C ASP A 80 -60.59 4.19 4.11
N ASN A 81 -60.62 4.26 5.43
CA ASN A 81 -60.43 3.15 6.38
C ASN A 81 -61.81 2.49 6.57
N PRO A 82 -61.99 1.19 6.93
CA PRO A 82 -61.97 0.78 8.36
C PRO A 82 -61.63 -0.74 8.55
N GLU A 83 -61.50 -1.40 9.70
CA GLU A 83 -61.53 -1.12 11.14
C GLU A 83 -61.13 -2.40 11.91
N THR A 84 -60.46 -2.21 13.05
CA THR A 84 -60.64 -2.85 14.40
C THR A 84 -60.59 -4.38 14.57
N THR A 85 -59.98 -4.96 15.62
CA THR A 85 -60.42 -4.93 17.03
C THR A 85 -59.29 -5.54 17.90
N LEU A 86 -58.78 -4.82 18.91
CA LEU A 86 -59.02 -5.00 20.36
C LEU A 86 -58.52 -6.32 20.98
N CYS A 87 -57.48 -6.23 21.83
CA CYS A 87 -57.57 -6.53 23.27
C CYS A 87 -56.21 -6.31 23.98
N ALA A 88 -56.18 -5.30 24.85
CA ALA A 88 -55.30 -5.18 26.02
C ALA A 88 -55.91 -6.06 27.16
N PRO A 89 -55.45 -6.08 28.45
CA PRO A 89 -54.59 -5.11 29.13
C PRO A 89 -53.62 -5.71 30.18
N ARG A 90 -52.71 -4.93 30.80
CA ARG A 90 -52.80 -4.26 32.14
C ARG A 90 -51.41 -4.51 32.76
N ALA A 91 -50.78 -3.74 33.62
CA ALA A 91 -50.93 -2.47 34.33
C ALA A 91 -49.58 -2.35 35.10
N SER A 92 -49.06 -1.23 35.59
CA SER A 92 -49.63 0.05 35.97
C SER A 92 -48.50 1.02 36.37
N SER A 93 -48.73 2.30 36.09
CA SER A 93 -48.56 3.45 37.00
C SER A 93 -47.14 3.86 37.44
N SER A 94 -46.78 5.14 37.54
CA SER A 94 -47.43 6.41 37.21
C SER A 94 -46.50 7.56 37.63
N ARG A 95 -46.84 8.76 37.11
CA ARG A 95 -46.71 10.11 37.70
C ARG A 95 -45.46 10.96 37.40
N ASN A 96 -45.78 12.03 36.68
CA ASN A 96 -45.56 13.44 37.02
C ASN A 96 -44.22 14.09 36.68
N THR A 97 -44.30 14.91 35.62
CA THR A 97 -43.64 16.20 35.41
C THR A 97 -44.02 17.21 36.54
N PRO A 98 -43.61 18.51 36.57
CA PRO A 98 -42.79 19.30 35.63
C PRO A 98 -41.79 20.29 36.31
N SER A 99 -41.09 21.09 35.51
CA SER A 99 -40.94 22.57 35.59
C SER A 99 -39.56 22.99 35.05
N SER A 100 -39.56 23.63 33.88
CA SER A 100 -39.49 25.10 33.64
C SER A 100 -38.02 25.53 33.55
N SER A 101 -37.56 26.40 32.65
CA SER A 101 -38.17 27.47 31.86
C SER A 101 -37.19 27.78 30.70
N ALA A 102 -37.69 27.88 29.47
CA ALA A 102 -37.86 29.14 28.72
C ALA A 102 -36.60 29.64 27.99
N ALA A 103 -36.61 29.54 26.65
CA ALA A 103 -36.53 30.67 25.70
C ALA A 103 -36.07 30.21 24.30
N THR A 104 -37.00 30.22 23.35
CA THR A 104 -36.80 30.45 21.91
C THR A 104 -37.17 31.93 21.61
N PRO A 105 -37.01 32.53 20.40
CA PRO A 105 -36.48 32.05 19.10
C PRO A 105 -35.64 33.13 18.31
N GLN A 106 -35.32 32.79 17.05
CA GLN A 106 -35.25 33.65 15.84
C GLN A 106 -33.89 33.87 15.14
N GLU A 107 -33.72 33.08 14.06
CA GLU A 107 -33.58 33.50 12.65
C GLU A 107 -32.76 34.77 12.30
N SER A 108 -31.76 34.63 11.42
CA SER A 108 -31.94 34.90 9.97
C SER A 108 -30.62 34.99 9.15
N SER A 109 -30.71 34.48 7.91
CA SER A 109 -30.04 34.94 6.67
C SER A 109 -28.62 34.46 6.26
N LEU A 110 -28.62 33.42 5.40
CA LEU A 110 -28.03 33.31 4.04
C LEU A 110 -26.63 33.88 3.65
N ARG A 111 -25.66 32.94 3.48
CA ARG A 111 -24.58 32.76 2.43
C ARG A 111 -23.43 33.80 2.33
N PRO A 112 -22.24 33.48 1.72
CA PRO A 112 -21.61 32.20 1.28
C PRO A 112 -20.14 32.02 1.76
N ALA A 113 -19.51 30.87 1.45
CA ALA A 113 -18.05 30.62 1.49
C ALA A 113 -17.32 30.72 2.86
N MET A 114 -17.29 29.60 3.60
CA MET A 114 -16.25 29.40 4.62
C MET A 114 -14.92 29.16 3.93
N GLU A 115 -14.06 30.17 4.01
CA GLU A 115 -12.66 30.11 3.65
C GLU A 115 -11.95 28.94 4.36
N LEU A 116 -11.09 28.30 3.58
CA LEU A 116 -10.01 27.40 3.97
C LEU A 116 -9.37 27.74 5.33
N ARG A 117 -9.79 27.04 6.37
CA ARG A 117 -8.93 26.68 7.51
C ARG A 117 -9.39 25.34 8.01
N ASN A 118 -8.78 24.28 7.48
CA ASN A 118 -8.62 22.97 8.11
C ASN A 118 -8.03 22.01 7.08
N PHE A 119 -6.76 21.62 7.26
CA PHE A 119 -6.35 20.21 7.28
C PHE A 119 -4.84 20.05 7.61
N ALA A 120 -4.54 18.94 8.28
CA ALA A 120 -3.22 18.34 8.57
C ALA A 120 -2.54 18.74 9.90
N TRP A 121 -3.24 18.52 11.02
CA TRP A 121 -2.67 18.59 12.37
C TRP A 121 -2.24 17.21 12.95
N GLU A 122 -2.31 16.11 12.19
CA GLU A 122 -2.27 14.75 12.78
C GLU A 122 -1.06 13.86 12.45
N ARG A 123 -0.01 14.29 11.73
CA ARG A 123 1.18 13.43 11.51
C ARG A 123 2.52 14.15 11.41
N ALA A 124 2.95 14.85 12.47
CA ALA A 124 4.33 15.33 12.56
C ALA A 124 4.97 15.29 13.96
N CYS A 125 4.37 14.62 14.96
CA CYS A 125 4.99 14.49 16.28
C CYS A 125 5.21 13.02 16.65
N LEU A 126 6.25 12.40 16.09
CA LEU A 126 6.76 11.14 16.61
C LEU A 126 7.65 11.41 17.84
N GLY A 127 7.13 11.14 19.04
CA GLY A 127 7.92 10.49 20.09
C GLY A 127 8.78 11.32 21.06
N VAL A 128 8.35 12.50 21.54
CA VAL A 128 8.99 13.14 22.71
C VAL A 128 7.92 13.59 23.71
N GLN A 129 7.91 12.99 24.92
CA GLN A 129 7.10 13.50 26.03
C GLN A 129 7.61 14.91 26.40
N GLY A 130 6.71 15.90 26.39
CA GLY A 130 7.00 17.27 26.85
C GLY A 130 6.42 18.40 26.00
N TRP A 131 5.93 18.12 24.78
CA TRP A 131 5.57 19.16 23.80
C TRP A 131 4.08 19.21 23.44
N GLY A 132 3.20 19.06 24.43
CA GLY A 132 1.74 19.18 24.23
C GLY A 132 1.26 20.59 23.85
N HIS A 133 2.16 21.57 23.82
CA HIS A 133 1.81 22.98 23.69
C HIS A 133 2.15 23.61 22.31
N LEU A 134 2.80 22.85 21.40
CA LEU A 134 2.84 23.18 19.96
C LEU A 134 1.48 22.93 19.27
N MET A 135 0.44 22.62 20.06
CA MET A 135 -0.96 22.47 19.65
C MET A 135 -1.71 23.82 19.59
N ASP A 136 -1.06 24.95 19.94
CA ASP A 136 -1.65 26.29 19.83
C ASP A 136 -1.52 26.82 18.39
N GLU A 137 -2.65 27.09 17.74
CA GLU A 137 -2.72 27.64 16.38
C GLU A 137 -1.95 28.96 16.22
N LYS A 138 -1.75 29.73 17.29
CA LYS A 138 -0.97 30.98 17.29
C LYS A 138 0.54 30.75 17.17
N LEU A 139 1.00 29.55 17.55
CA LEU A 139 2.40 29.15 17.49
C LEU A 139 2.71 28.30 16.24
N ALA A 140 1.79 28.27 15.27
CA ALA A 140 1.85 27.41 14.09
C ALA A 140 2.12 28.18 12.79
N PHE A 141 2.84 27.55 11.85
CA PHE A 141 3.07 28.09 10.51
C PHE A 141 1.97 27.68 9.53
N LYS A 142 1.54 28.62 8.69
CA LYS A 142 0.78 28.34 7.47
C LYS A 142 1.73 27.81 6.39
N ARG A 143 1.52 26.56 6.01
CA ARG A 143 2.22 25.90 4.90
C ARG A 143 1.91 26.61 3.58
N PRO A 144 2.92 27.10 2.84
CA PRO A 144 2.72 27.53 1.45
C PRO A 144 2.24 26.37 0.58
N GLU A 145 1.34 26.62 -0.37
CA GLU A 145 0.82 25.57 -1.27
C GLU A 145 1.92 24.79 -2.01
N ARG A 146 3.07 25.45 -2.26
CA ARG A 146 4.26 24.90 -2.93
C ARG A 146 5.10 23.94 -2.08
N VAL A 147 4.93 23.95 -0.75
CA VAL A 147 5.70 23.16 0.22
C VAL A 147 4.88 21.93 0.61
N SER A 148 5.39 20.72 0.48
CA SER A 148 4.66 19.48 0.84
C SER A 148 4.37 19.41 2.34
N VAL A 149 3.49 18.49 2.78
CA VAL A 149 3.20 18.32 4.21
C VAL A 149 4.44 17.79 4.95
N GLU A 150 5.21 16.94 4.31
CA GLU A 150 6.46 16.36 4.79
C GLU A 150 7.55 17.43 4.89
N GLU A 151 7.68 18.26 3.85
CA GLU A 151 8.57 19.42 3.86
C GLU A 151 8.17 20.41 4.97
N ALA A 152 6.87 20.65 5.16
CA ALA A 152 6.36 21.50 6.23
C ALA A 152 6.69 20.96 7.62
N ALA A 153 6.68 19.64 7.81
CA ALA A 153 7.07 19.01 9.07
C ALA A 153 8.56 19.26 9.42
N THR A 154 9.44 19.42 8.42
CA THR A 154 10.87 19.75 8.64
C THR A 154 11.11 21.21 9.01
N ILE A 155 10.15 22.10 8.74
CA ILE A 155 10.25 23.54 9.03
C ILE A 155 10.01 23.80 10.52
N GLY A 156 8.99 23.15 11.11
CA GLY A 156 8.38 23.57 12.38
C GLY A 156 9.37 23.84 13.51
N VAL A 157 10.08 22.80 13.98
CA VAL A 157 10.99 22.94 15.15
C VAL A 157 12.33 23.56 14.75
N GLY A 158 12.91 23.13 13.61
CA GLY A 158 14.25 23.56 13.21
C GLY A 158 14.36 25.04 12.86
N LEU A 159 13.42 25.55 12.04
CA LEU A 159 13.40 26.96 11.66
C LEU A 159 13.07 27.85 12.84
N LEU A 160 12.07 27.47 13.64
CA LEU A 160 11.64 28.28 14.78
C LEU A 160 12.76 28.40 15.83
N THR A 161 13.45 27.29 16.11
CA THR A 161 14.60 27.27 17.03
C THR A 161 15.71 28.22 16.56
N ALA A 162 16.08 28.16 15.27
CA ALA A 162 17.10 29.05 14.72
C ALA A 162 16.64 30.52 14.72
N ALA A 163 15.38 30.77 14.38
CA ALA A 163 14.84 32.12 14.25
C ALA A 163 14.68 32.84 15.59
N ILE A 164 14.15 32.18 16.64
CA ILE A 164 14.02 32.79 17.98
C ILE A 164 15.40 33.17 18.51
N CYS A 165 16.36 32.27 18.39
CA CYS A 165 17.71 32.47 18.91
C CYS A 165 18.41 33.66 18.24
N LEU A 166 18.26 33.78 16.91
CA LEU A 166 18.86 34.88 16.14
C LEU A 166 18.09 36.22 16.30
N ASP A 167 16.78 36.20 16.57
CA ASP A 167 15.97 37.42 16.75
C ASP A 167 16.14 38.02 18.15
N GLU A 168 16.03 37.21 19.22
CA GLU A 168 16.08 37.68 20.61
C GLU A 168 17.42 38.32 20.99
N GLY A 169 18.54 37.77 20.50
CA GLY A 169 19.85 38.26 20.92
C GLY A 169 20.48 39.27 19.98
N ASN A 170 19.93 39.56 18.79
CA ASN A 170 20.63 40.42 17.83
C ASN A 170 19.77 41.38 17.00
N ASN A 171 18.45 41.43 17.25
CA ASN A 171 17.53 42.36 16.58
C ASN A 171 17.71 42.32 15.05
N ILE A 172 18.01 41.14 14.52
CA ILE A 172 18.42 40.96 13.13
C ILE A 172 17.24 41.31 12.21
N MET A 173 17.40 42.41 11.48
CA MET A 173 16.40 42.93 10.55
C MET A 173 16.50 42.19 9.20
N TYR A 174 15.77 41.09 9.05
CA TYR A 174 15.45 40.49 7.74
C TYR A 174 14.39 41.31 6.96
N PRO A 175 14.59 41.68 5.68
CA PRO A 175 15.73 42.31 5.05
C PRO A 175 15.49 43.83 4.84
N ALA A 176 16.47 44.65 5.14
CA ALA A 176 16.64 45.97 4.51
C ALA A 176 18.12 46.35 4.54
N GLU A 177 18.70 46.54 3.35
CA GLU A 177 19.85 47.42 3.10
C GLU A 177 21.14 47.16 3.90
N ARG A 178 21.79 46.00 3.71
CA ARG A 178 23.26 45.93 3.82
C ARG A 178 23.87 45.79 2.43
N GLN A 179 24.23 46.93 1.82
CA GLN A 179 25.20 46.95 0.73
C GLN A 179 26.54 47.43 1.30
N ASN A 180 27.62 46.75 0.88
CA ASN A 180 29.04 47.04 1.10
C ASN A 180 29.68 46.37 2.34
N GLN A 181 30.09 45.11 2.10
CA GLN A 181 30.95 44.20 2.87
C GLN A 181 30.21 43.20 3.79
N PRO A 182 30.13 41.90 3.42
CA PRO A 182 29.50 40.88 4.25
C PRO A 182 30.48 40.45 5.35
N GLU A 183 30.15 40.77 6.59
CA GLU A 183 30.83 40.29 7.80
C GLU A 183 30.65 38.77 7.94
N TRP A 184 31.62 38.05 8.53
CA TRP A 184 31.45 36.61 8.76
C TRP A 184 30.48 36.32 9.91
N PHE A 185 29.73 35.24 9.80
CA PHE A 185 28.89 34.68 10.85
C PHE A 185 29.16 33.18 10.95
N ILE A 186 29.45 32.70 12.16
CA ILE A 186 29.87 31.30 12.36
C ILE A 186 28.67 30.47 12.77
N VAL A 187 28.46 29.31 12.13
CA VAL A 187 27.43 28.33 12.51
C VAL A 187 28.07 27.02 12.92
N LEU A 188 27.97 26.63 14.19
CA LEU A 188 28.42 25.34 14.67
C LEU A 188 27.29 24.31 14.54
N GLY A 189 27.60 23.10 14.09
CA GLY A 189 26.61 22.04 13.84
C GLY A 189 25.84 22.24 12.53
N GLY A 190 26.52 22.69 11.47
CA GLY A 190 25.91 23.06 10.19
C GLY A 190 25.16 21.95 9.46
N THR A 191 25.33 20.68 9.86
CA THR A 191 24.59 19.53 9.32
C THR A 191 23.23 19.32 9.97
N SER A 192 23.02 19.81 11.20
CA SER A 192 21.73 19.69 11.90
C SER A 192 20.65 20.52 11.20
N THR A 193 19.38 20.14 11.34
CA THR A 193 18.26 20.91 10.76
C THR A 193 18.26 22.36 11.27
N VAL A 194 18.54 22.56 12.56
CA VAL A 194 18.67 23.89 13.19
C VAL A 194 19.85 24.65 12.60
N GLY A 195 21.01 24.00 12.45
CA GLY A 195 22.20 24.59 11.85
C GLY A 195 22.00 25.00 10.38
N GLN A 196 21.36 24.15 9.58
CA GLN A 196 21.03 24.47 8.19
C GLN A 196 20.10 25.70 8.08
N TYR A 197 19.10 25.82 8.94
CA TYR A 197 18.28 27.03 9.00
C TYR A 197 19.04 28.24 9.53
N GLY A 198 19.95 28.06 10.49
CA GLY A 198 20.88 29.10 10.95
C GLY A 198 21.73 29.66 9.82
N ILE A 199 22.27 28.80 8.95
CA ILE A 199 23.01 29.19 7.74
C ILE A 199 22.11 30.01 6.81
N LYS A 200 20.94 29.48 6.44
CA LYS A 200 19.99 30.15 5.53
C LYS A 200 19.56 31.53 6.05
N LEU A 201 19.25 31.63 7.34
CA LEU A 201 18.88 32.88 7.98
C LEU A 201 20.04 33.87 7.98
N ALA A 202 21.24 33.46 8.38
CA ALA A 202 22.42 34.34 8.35
C ALA A 202 22.73 34.85 6.93
N LYS A 203 22.57 34.00 5.90
CA LYS A 203 22.70 34.40 4.49
C LYS A 203 21.64 35.42 4.08
N LEU A 204 20.39 35.26 4.52
CA LEU A 204 19.33 36.25 4.27
C LEU A 204 19.60 37.62 4.92
N CYS A 205 20.45 37.67 5.96
CA CYS A 205 20.92 38.91 6.57
C CYS A 205 22.10 39.56 5.86
N GLY A 206 22.65 38.92 4.83
CA GLY A 206 23.81 39.40 4.09
C GLY A 206 25.16 39.05 4.72
N TYR A 207 25.25 38.07 5.63
CA TYR A 207 26.53 37.60 6.16
C TYR A 207 27.24 36.63 5.19
N GLN A 208 28.56 36.52 5.31
CA GLN A 208 29.29 35.32 4.88
C GLN A 208 29.18 34.28 5.99
N VAL A 209 28.95 33.02 5.66
CA VAL A 209 28.71 31.97 6.67
C VAL A 209 29.84 30.95 6.63
N LEU A 210 30.53 30.82 7.77
CA LEU A 210 31.49 29.75 8.05
C LEU A 210 30.80 28.70 8.91
N ALA A 211 30.65 27.46 8.43
CA ALA A 211 29.90 26.43 9.13
C ALA A 211 30.74 25.20 9.52
N SER A 212 30.58 24.70 10.74
CA SER A 212 31.25 23.47 11.16
C SER A 212 30.51 22.22 10.65
N CYS A 213 31.24 21.29 10.05
CA CYS A 213 30.70 20.02 9.56
C CYS A 213 31.81 18.98 9.39
N SER A 214 31.49 17.70 9.28
CA SER A 214 32.51 16.71 8.93
C SER A 214 32.86 16.81 7.44
N GLN A 215 34.05 16.35 7.04
CA GLN A 215 34.48 16.34 5.62
C GLN A 215 33.45 15.71 4.68
N SER A 216 32.76 14.63 5.10
CA SER A 216 31.73 13.95 4.31
C SER A 216 30.42 14.74 4.15
N SER A 217 30.26 15.86 4.86
CA SER A 217 29.01 16.64 4.90
C SER A 217 29.16 18.06 4.33
N ILE A 218 30.32 18.39 3.74
CA ILE A 218 30.60 19.71 3.17
C ILE A 218 29.56 20.10 2.11
N GLU A 219 29.16 19.16 1.24
CA GLU A 219 28.19 19.45 0.18
C GLU A 219 26.80 19.82 0.74
N VAL A 220 26.34 19.11 1.77
CA VAL A 220 25.07 19.41 2.45
C VAL A 220 25.12 20.82 3.06
N VAL A 221 26.20 21.14 3.77
CA VAL A 221 26.35 22.44 4.44
C VAL A 221 26.52 23.60 3.45
N ARG A 222 27.22 23.39 2.33
CA ARG A 222 27.29 24.36 1.23
C ARG A 222 25.95 24.54 0.52
N SER A 223 25.16 23.47 0.36
CA SER A 223 23.83 23.55 -0.23
C SER A 223 22.84 24.36 0.64
N ALA A 224 23.05 24.38 1.96
CA ALA A 224 22.31 25.25 2.87
C ALA A 224 22.73 26.73 2.76
N GLY A 225 23.84 27.03 2.08
CA GLY A 225 24.30 28.40 1.79
C GLY A 225 25.61 28.80 2.47
N ALA A 226 26.34 27.89 3.12
CA ALA A 226 27.62 28.23 3.74
C ALA A 226 28.69 28.59 2.70
N ASP A 227 29.41 29.69 2.91
CA ASP A 227 30.49 30.16 2.02
C ASP A 227 31.80 29.42 2.28
N ALA A 228 32.01 28.96 3.53
CA ALA A 228 33.16 28.17 3.93
C ALA A 228 32.77 27.14 5.01
N THR A 229 33.59 26.10 5.16
CA THR A 229 33.38 25.03 6.13
C THR A 229 34.69 24.65 6.83
N PHE A 230 34.60 24.22 8.08
CA PHE A 230 35.74 23.68 8.85
C PHE A 230 35.35 22.37 9.56
N ASP A 231 36.33 21.49 9.77
CA ASP A 231 36.05 20.12 10.25
C ASP A 231 36.01 20.04 11.79
N TYR A 232 34.80 19.83 12.33
CA TYR A 232 34.61 19.75 13.79
C TYR A 232 35.32 18.55 14.44
N LYS A 233 35.76 17.56 13.65
CA LYS A 233 36.49 16.38 14.15
C LYS A 233 37.97 16.65 14.43
N GLN A 234 38.50 17.80 14.03
CA GLN A 234 39.89 18.20 14.30
C GLN A 234 40.07 18.68 15.74
N SER A 235 41.32 18.84 16.19
CA SER A 235 41.60 19.43 17.51
C SER A 235 41.04 20.85 17.62
N ILE A 236 40.73 21.31 18.83
CA ILE A 236 40.20 22.67 19.06
C ILE A 236 41.18 23.72 18.51
N GLU A 237 42.49 23.52 18.71
CA GLU A 237 43.54 24.41 18.21
C GLU A 237 43.52 24.50 16.66
N THR A 238 43.33 23.36 15.98
CA THR A 238 43.20 23.31 14.52
C THR A 238 41.93 24.03 14.06
N GLN A 239 40.79 23.78 14.70
CA GLN A 239 39.53 24.45 14.37
C GLN A 239 39.63 25.97 14.54
N LEU A 240 40.27 26.45 15.62
CA LEU A 240 40.49 27.88 15.86
C LEU A 240 41.42 28.49 14.80
N SER A 241 42.49 27.78 14.42
CA SER A 241 43.39 28.25 13.36
C SER A 241 42.69 28.32 12.00
N GLU A 242 41.79 27.39 11.68
CA GLU A 242 40.98 27.43 10.45
C GLU A 242 39.97 28.58 10.48
N ILE A 243 39.27 28.78 11.60
CA ILE A 243 38.38 29.93 11.79
C ILE A 243 39.14 31.24 11.61
N GLU A 244 40.28 31.42 12.27
CA GLU A 244 41.11 32.61 12.15
C GLU A 244 41.63 32.80 10.72
N SER A 245 42.08 31.73 10.07
CA SER A 245 42.57 31.81 8.68
C SER A 245 41.47 32.20 7.68
N ILE A 246 40.22 31.79 7.89
CA ILE A 246 39.10 32.05 6.98
C ILE A 246 38.48 33.41 7.25
N THR A 247 38.26 33.73 8.53
CA THR A 247 37.58 34.96 8.96
C THR A 247 38.52 36.12 9.21
N SER A 248 39.85 35.88 9.22
CA SER A 248 40.86 36.83 9.73
C SER A 248 40.59 37.29 11.18
N GLY A 249 39.83 36.50 11.95
CA GLY A 249 39.39 36.84 13.31
C GLY A 249 38.21 37.82 13.37
N ASP A 250 37.67 38.24 12.22
CA ASP A 250 36.61 39.23 12.09
C ASP A 250 35.26 38.57 11.71
N PHE A 251 34.35 38.51 12.68
CA PHE A 251 33.03 37.92 12.53
C PHE A 251 32.04 38.53 13.54
N ALA A 252 30.77 38.62 13.14
CA ALA A 252 29.70 39.30 13.87
C ALA A 252 29.18 38.49 15.08
N GLY A 253 29.28 37.16 15.03
CA GLY A 253 28.78 36.28 16.08
C GLY A 253 28.85 34.81 15.72
N ILE A 254 28.47 33.96 16.68
CA ILE A 254 28.48 32.50 16.57
C ILE A 254 27.11 31.95 16.94
N PHE A 255 26.52 31.13 16.08
CA PHE A 255 25.33 30.34 16.35
C PHE A 255 25.70 28.87 16.54
N ASP A 256 25.52 28.35 17.76
CA ASP A 256 25.81 26.96 18.11
C ASP A 256 24.53 26.10 18.12
N ALA A 257 24.35 25.34 17.05
CA ALA A 257 23.27 24.38 16.89
C ALA A 257 23.63 22.97 17.39
N SER A 258 24.83 22.78 17.96
CA SER A 258 25.39 21.44 18.23
C SER A 258 25.37 21.02 19.70
N ALA A 259 25.20 21.97 20.64
CA ALA A 259 25.40 21.85 22.09
C ALA A 259 26.81 21.37 22.54
N ALA A 260 27.49 20.54 21.75
CA ALA A 260 28.81 19.96 22.03
C ALA A 260 29.99 20.84 21.58
N SER A 261 29.78 21.86 20.74
CA SER A 261 30.85 22.71 20.19
C SER A 261 31.01 24.06 20.92
N THR A 262 30.33 24.24 22.05
CA THR A 262 30.34 25.50 22.81
C THR A 262 31.75 25.92 23.23
N ALA A 263 32.63 24.95 23.54
CA ALA A 263 34.04 25.25 23.85
C ALA A 263 34.80 25.89 22.68
N VAL A 264 34.57 25.43 21.45
CA VAL A 264 35.18 26.00 20.23
C VAL A 264 34.62 27.40 19.96
N GLY A 265 33.30 27.57 20.09
CA GLY A 265 32.65 28.88 19.95
C GLY A 265 33.18 29.90 20.95
N ILE A 266 33.25 29.54 22.24
CA ILE A 266 33.78 30.41 23.29
C ILE A 266 35.27 30.71 23.05
N ALA A 267 36.07 29.72 22.66
CA ALA A 267 37.49 29.94 22.37
C ALA A 267 37.69 30.84 21.14
N ALA A 268 36.85 30.71 20.10
CA ALA A 268 36.87 31.59 18.93
C ALA A 268 36.53 33.03 19.30
N LEU A 269 35.56 33.26 20.20
CA LEU A 269 35.24 34.60 20.69
C LEU A 269 36.41 35.28 21.40
N LYS A 270 37.30 34.51 22.05
CA LYS A 270 38.50 35.01 22.75
C LYS A 270 39.67 35.37 21.83
N THR A 271 39.62 34.99 20.55
CA THR A 271 40.63 35.42 19.56
C THR A 271 40.47 36.91 19.24
N LYS A 272 41.57 37.67 19.34
CA LYS A 272 41.58 39.15 19.22
C LYS A 272 41.04 39.60 17.85
N SER A 273 39.83 40.16 17.81
CA SER A 273 39.40 41.00 16.67
C SER A 273 39.95 42.42 16.85
N ALA A 274 40.34 43.05 15.74
CA ALA A 274 40.72 44.45 15.70
C ALA A 274 39.52 45.42 15.81
N VAL A 275 38.27 44.91 15.84
CA VAL A 275 37.02 45.69 15.81
C VAL A 275 36.32 45.68 17.18
N LYS A 276 35.94 46.87 17.67
CA LYS A 276 35.30 47.14 18.98
C LYS A 276 33.79 46.84 19.01
N THR A 277 33.32 45.73 18.47
CA THR A 277 31.92 45.28 18.63
C THR A 277 31.84 44.09 19.58
N GLN A 278 30.90 44.12 20.52
CA GLN A 278 30.70 43.05 21.49
C GLN A 278 30.19 41.81 20.74
N LYS A 279 31.06 40.82 20.52
CA LYS A 279 30.71 39.56 19.85
C LYS A 279 29.74 38.76 20.72
N LYS A 280 28.74 38.13 20.08
CA LYS A 280 27.68 37.37 20.77
C LYS A 280 27.71 35.90 20.37
N THR A 281 27.38 35.02 21.32
CA THR A 281 27.11 33.61 21.05
C THR A 281 25.64 33.28 21.31
N PHE A 282 25.07 32.48 20.43
CA PHE A 282 23.67 32.08 20.40
C PHE A 282 23.65 30.56 20.48
N SER A 283 23.15 29.98 21.58
CA SER A 283 23.18 28.53 21.77
C SER A 283 21.78 27.96 21.89
N THR A 284 21.52 26.88 21.15
CA THR A 284 20.28 26.13 21.22
C THR A 284 20.51 24.88 22.07
N THR A 285 20.20 24.92 23.36
CA THR A 285 20.35 23.76 24.25
C THR A 285 19.00 23.12 24.53
N ASN A 286 18.88 21.81 24.30
CA ASN A 286 17.83 20.94 24.84
C ASN A 286 18.27 20.22 26.13
N ASP A 287 19.47 20.54 26.63
CA ASP A 287 20.10 19.89 27.78
C ASP A 287 19.88 20.69 29.08
N TRP A 288 19.75 19.96 30.18
CA TRP A 288 19.33 20.41 31.51
C TRP A 288 20.40 21.19 32.30
N ASP A 289 21.47 21.63 31.64
CA ASP A 289 22.63 22.29 32.26
C ASP A 289 22.79 23.73 31.74
N THR A 290 22.82 24.70 32.66
CA THR A 290 23.15 26.10 32.40
C THR A 290 24.60 26.26 31.95
N ILE A 291 24.84 26.90 30.81
CA ILE A 291 26.18 27.37 30.41
C ILE A 291 26.46 28.65 31.19
N GLU A 292 27.48 28.66 32.05
CA GLU A 292 27.85 29.86 32.83
C GLU A 292 28.37 31.00 31.93
N GLU A 293 27.84 32.21 32.11
CA GLU A 293 28.37 33.43 31.48
C GLU A 293 29.82 33.66 31.92
N GLN A 294 30.73 33.98 30.98
CA GLN A 294 32.10 34.39 31.29
C GLN A 294 32.27 35.91 31.14
N GLU A 295 33.19 36.50 31.91
CA GLU A 295 33.36 37.97 32.11
C GLU A 295 33.37 38.83 30.83
N ASP A 296 33.70 38.27 29.66
CA ASP A 296 33.86 39.00 28.40
C ASP A 296 32.98 38.48 27.23
N THR A 297 32.02 37.58 27.49
CA THR A 297 31.14 37.00 26.45
C THR A 297 29.68 36.99 26.88
N SER A 298 28.78 37.50 26.03
CA SER A 298 27.33 37.40 26.25
C SER A 298 26.75 36.20 25.49
N THR A 299 26.12 35.27 26.22
CA THR A 299 25.45 34.09 25.66
C THR A 299 23.95 34.27 25.72
N TYR A 300 23.27 34.10 24.59
CA TYR A 300 21.80 34.10 24.54
C TYR A 300 21.29 32.65 24.50
N HIS A 301 20.42 32.33 25.45
CA HIS A 301 19.80 31.02 25.59
C HIS A 301 18.34 31.06 25.14
N VAL A 302 17.98 30.13 24.26
CA VAL A 302 16.57 29.85 23.98
C VAL A 302 16.16 28.61 24.75
N HIS A 303 15.34 28.83 25.77
CA HIS A 303 14.73 27.78 26.57
C HIS A 303 13.54 27.17 25.81
N LEU A 304 13.84 26.23 24.92
CA LEU A 304 12.84 25.58 24.08
C LEU A 304 11.68 24.99 24.90
N GLU A 305 11.95 24.51 26.12
CA GLU A 305 10.92 23.96 27.01
C GLU A 305 9.89 24.98 27.52
N GLN A 306 10.09 26.28 27.25
CA GLN A 306 9.16 27.35 27.59
C GLN A 306 8.08 27.57 26.50
N ILE A 307 8.31 27.06 25.29
CA ILE A 307 7.38 27.21 24.18
C ILE A 307 6.07 26.46 24.49
N GLY A 308 4.98 27.22 24.43
CA GLY A 308 3.61 26.85 24.70
C GLY A 308 3.24 26.67 26.18
N LYS A 309 4.15 26.98 27.12
CA LYS A 309 3.79 27.15 28.53
C LYS A 309 3.10 28.51 28.73
N TYR A 310 1.85 28.50 29.13
CA TYR A 310 1.06 29.71 29.38
C TYR A 310 0.83 29.92 30.88
N GLY A 311 0.87 31.18 31.32
CA GLY A 311 0.65 31.56 32.72
C GLY A 311 1.93 31.59 33.58
N GLU A 312 3.08 31.28 32.98
CA GLU A 312 4.41 31.51 33.57
C GLU A 312 5.09 32.67 32.83
N PRO A 313 5.71 33.65 33.52
CA PRO A 313 6.28 34.82 32.86
C PRO A 313 7.29 34.51 31.74
N ALA A 314 8.11 33.46 31.92
CA ALA A 314 9.11 33.03 30.94
C ALA A 314 8.48 32.32 29.73
N GLY A 315 7.51 31.43 29.96
CA GLY A 315 6.71 30.79 28.90
C GLY A 315 5.91 31.80 28.09
N ASP A 316 5.21 32.72 28.76
CA ASP A 316 4.44 33.77 28.12
C ASP A 316 5.32 34.73 27.30
N ALA A 317 6.54 35.02 27.76
CA ALA A 317 7.49 35.84 27.02
C ALA A 317 7.98 35.13 25.74
N THR A 318 8.36 33.86 25.86
CA THR A 318 8.82 33.02 24.73
C THR A 318 7.71 32.86 23.69
N ASN A 319 6.48 32.62 24.12
CA ASN A 319 5.33 32.48 23.22
C ASN A 319 5.03 33.76 22.45
N ARG A 320 5.09 34.93 23.12
CA ARG A 320 4.94 36.22 22.44
C ARG A 320 6.05 36.47 21.41
N ALA A 321 7.28 36.03 21.68
CA ALA A 321 8.37 36.13 20.72
C ALA A 321 8.14 35.25 19.48
N VAL A 322 7.72 34.00 19.68
CA VAL A 322 7.33 33.06 18.61
C VAL A 322 6.19 33.63 17.76
N GLU A 323 5.10 34.08 18.38
CA GLU A 323 3.92 34.64 17.70
C GLU A 323 4.31 35.82 16.80
N LYS A 324 5.25 36.66 17.23
CA LYS A 324 5.76 37.81 16.45
C LYS A 324 6.58 37.37 15.23
N LEU A 325 7.29 36.24 15.31
CA LEU A 325 8.17 35.74 14.24
C LEU A 325 7.42 35.02 13.13
N ILE A 326 6.34 34.31 13.46
CA ILE A 326 5.62 33.44 12.52
C ILE A 326 5.21 34.16 11.22
N PRO A 327 4.52 35.33 11.23
CA PRO A 327 4.10 35.99 9.99
C PRO A 327 5.28 36.37 9.09
N ARG A 328 6.44 36.67 9.68
CA ARG A 328 7.65 37.05 8.96
C ARG A 328 8.28 35.84 8.29
N LEU A 329 8.45 34.75 9.02
CA LEU A 329 8.99 33.49 8.51
C LEU A 329 8.08 32.88 7.45
N GLU A 330 6.76 32.94 7.64
CA GLU A 330 5.78 32.60 6.60
C GLU A 330 6.05 33.43 5.34
N SER A 331 6.17 34.75 5.45
CA SER A 331 6.43 35.61 4.28
C SER A 331 7.69 35.19 3.51
N LEU A 332 8.76 34.79 4.21
CA LEU A 332 9.99 34.29 3.57
C LEU A 332 9.77 32.94 2.86
N LEU A 333 9.01 32.04 3.46
CA LEU A 333 8.61 30.76 2.87
C LEU A 333 7.65 30.95 1.68
N TRP A 334 6.74 31.92 1.71
CA TRP A 334 5.85 32.23 0.59
C TRP A 334 6.60 32.89 -0.58
N LYS A 335 7.60 33.74 -0.30
CA LYS A 335 8.41 34.44 -1.31
C LYS A 335 9.49 33.57 -1.98
N GLY A 336 9.74 32.36 -1.50
CA GLY A 336 10.84 31.55 -2.03
C GLY A 336 12.21 31.87 -1.46
N TRP A 337 12.29 32.79 -0.49
CA TRP A 337 13.57 33.23 0.08
C TRP A 337 14.08 32.28 1.15
N LEU A 338 13.17 31.51 1.75
CA LEU A 338 13.47 30.40 2.61
C LEU A 338 12.84 29.13 2.02
N GLU A 339 13.61 28.06 1.97
CA GLU A 339 13.18 26.78 1.41
C GLU A 339 13.32 25.65 2.45
N PRO A 340 12.45 24.62 2.41
CA PRO A 340 12.62 23.40 3.19
C PRO A 340 14.00 22.78 2.98
N ASN A 341 14.53 22.06 3.97
CA ASN A 341 15.79 21.33 3.79
C ASN A 341 15.52 20.06 2.97
N TYR A 342 16.05 20.00 1.74
CA TYR A 342 16.02 18.80 0.89
C TYR A 342 17.29 17.97 1.13
N GLY A 343 17.22 16.95 1.98
CA GLY A 343 18.33 16.01 2.20
C GLY A 343 18.64 15.74 3.68
N GLU A 344 19.04 14.50 3.95
CA GLU A 344 19.57 13.93 5.20
C GLU A 344 19.21 14.67 6.50
N ILE A 345 18.27 14.10 7.25
CA ILE A 345 18.20 14.31 8.71
C ILE A 345 19.45 13.65 9.29
N VAL A 346 20.57 14.38 9.33
CA VAL A 346 21.78 13.93 10.01
C VAL A 346 21.48 13.95 11.50
N ALA A 347 21.49 12.75 12.08
CA ALA A 347 21.24 12.51 13.49
C ALA A 347 22.18 13.33 14.38
N THR A 348 21.60 14.28 15.13
CA THR A 348 22.19 14.75 16.39
C THR A 348 21.04 14.96 17.38
N GLY A 349 20.85 13.99 18.28
CA GLY A 349 19.88 14.06 19.37
C GLY A 349 19.15 12.73 19.60
N PHE A 350 19.77 11.83 20.37
CA PHE A 350 19.20 10.63 20.99
C PHE A 350 18.46 9.62 20.09
N GLY A 351 19.19 8.56 19.72
CA GLY A 351 18.72 7.17 19.74
C GLY A 351 17.36 6.88 19.13
N GLY A 352 17.22 7.01 17.81
CA GLY A 352 15.98 6.65 17.15
C GLY A 352 16.01 6.49 15.63
N VAL A 353 17.15 6.49 14.94
CA VAL A 353 17.16 6.29 13.47
C VAL A 353 18.48 5.65 12.98
N GLY A 354 18.91 4.58 13.64
CA GLY A 354 20.13 3.83 13.26
C GLY A 354 19.95 2.82 12.12
N PHE A 355 18.76 2.69 11.53
CA PHE A 355 18.47 1.66 10.52
C PHE A 355 18.37 2.19 9.07
N GLY A 356 18.56 3.50 8.86
CA GLY A 356 18.44 4.14 7.53
C GLY A 356 19.76 4.55 6.86
N VAL A 357 20.86 4.63 7.61
CA VAL A 357 22.09 5.31 7.13
C VAL A 357 23.09 4.37 6.44
N ASP A 358 22.96 3.05 6.60
CA ASP A 358 23.76 2.08 5.84
C ASP A 358 23.33 1.97 4.36
N LEU A 359 22.19 2.57 3.99
CA LEU A 359 21.66 2.55 2.63
C LEU A 359 22.06 3.77 1.77
N LEU A 360 22.69 4.81 2.34
CA LEU A 360 22.92 6.08 1.65
C LEU A 360 24.39 6.47 1.43
N THR A 361 25.37 5.75 2.01
CA THR A 361 26.80 6.12 1.91
C THR A 361 27.56 5.49 0.73
N LYS A 362 26.87 5.03 -0.31
CA LYS A 362 27.53 4.74 -1.61
C LYS A 362 27.15 5.82 -2.63
N SER A 363 27.86 6.93 -2.59
CA SER A 363 27.86 7.93 -3.64
C SER A 363 28.44 7.37 -4.94
N ALA A 364 27.56 7.20 -5.92
CA ALA A 364 27.83 7.22 -7.35
C ALA A 364 26.60 7.90 -8.02
N PRO A 365 26.76 8.57 -9.17
CA PRO A 365 25.91 9.69 -9.59
C PRO A 365 24.44 9.30 -9.80
N LEU A 366 23.56 10.25 -9.45
CA LEU A 366 22.09 10.18 -9.51
C LEU A 366 21.55 9.55 -10.80
N GLY A 367 20.70 8.55 -10.67
CA GLY A 367 19.80 8.13 -11.73
C GLY A 367 18.47 7.61 -11.19
N GLY A 368 17.53 7.35 -12.11
CA GLY A 368 16.09 7.10 -11.95
C GLY A 368 15.33 8.28 -11.37
N LYS A 369 14.42 8.86 -12.17
CA LYS A 369 13.71 10.08 -11.79
C LYS A 369 12.25 9.78 -11.47
N ILE A 370 11.88 9.97 -10.20
CA ILE A 370 10.47 10.17 -9.85
C ILE A 370 10.08 11.53 -10.41
N VAL A 371 9.13 11.53 -11.33
CA VAL A 371 8.60 12.74 -11.95
C VAL A 371 7.31 13.07 -11.22
N VAL A 372 7.34 14.06 -10.33
CA VAL A 372 6.18 14.46 -9.52
C VAL A 372 5.25 15.41 -10.28
N ARG A 373 5.71 15.99 -11.41
CA ARG A 373 4.95 16.92 -12.24
C ARG A 373 5.21 16.69 -13.72
N ASP A 374 4.16 16.81 -14.52
CA ASP A 374 4.20 16.64 -15.98
C ASP A 374 5.25 17.52 -16.69
N THR A 375 5.55 18.69 -16.14
CA THR A 375 6.54 19.63 -16.70
C THR A 375 7.98 19.09 -16.69
N ALA A 376 8.25 18.02 -15.95
CA ALA A 376 9.53 17.36 -15.88
C ALA A 376 9.63 16.10 -16.77
N LEU A 377 8.61 15.82 -17.60
CA LEU A 377 8.62 14.76 -18.60
C LEU A 377 9.48 15.14 -19.81
N LEU A 378 10.06 14.14 -20.46
CA LEU A 378 10.66 14.30 -21.78
C LEU A 378 9.58 14.61 -22.81
N THR A 379 9.96 15.30 -23.89
CA THR A 379 9.06 15.59 -25.02
C THR A 379 8.50 14.32 -25.66
N ASN A 380 9.28 13.23 -25.65
CA ASN A 380 8.88 11.94 -26.19
C ASN A 380 9.66 10.82 -25.46
N TYR A 381 9.04 9.66 -25.29
CA TYR A 381 9.67 8.46 -24.76
C TYR A 381 9.70 7.37 -25.83
N ASP A 382 10.63 6.42 -25.78
CA ASP A 382 10.54 5.24 -26.63
C ASP A 382 9.29 4.43 -26.28
N PHE A 383 9.09 4.18 -24.99
CA PHE A 383 7.96 3.41 -24.49
C PHE A 383 7.23 4.15 -23.37
N ILE A 384 5.90 4.07 -23.40
CA ILE A 384 5.04 4.47 -22.28
C ILE A 384 4.34 3.23 -21.75
N ILE A 385 4.46 3.00 -20.45
CA ILE A 385 3.78 1.94 -19.71
C ILE A 385 2.66 2.56 -18.89
N VAL A 386 1.42 2.14 -19.14
CA VAL A 386 0.24 2.62 -18.43
C VAL A 386 -0.07 1.67 -17.28
N GLY A 387 0.18 2.09 -16.05
CA GLY A 387 0.07 1.29 -14.84
C GLY A 387 1.44 0.86 -14.31
N GLY A 388 1.79 1.30 -13.11
CA GLY A 388 2.96 0.88 -12.34
C GLY A 388 2.68 -0.31 -11.43
N GLY A 389 1.85 -1.25 -11.89
CA GLY A 389 1.47 -2.46 -11.16
C GLY A 389 2.47 -3.62 -11.28
N THR A 390 2.01 -4.83 -10.99
CA THR A 390 2.83 -6.06 -11.03
C THR A 390 3.55 -6.24 -12.37
N SER A 391 2.83 -6.18 -13.49
CA SER A 391 3.42 -6.36 -14.83
C SER A 391 4.09 -5.09 -15.37
N GLY A 392 3.50 -3.91 -15.11
CA GLY A 392 4.01 -2.66 -15.65
C GLY A 392 5.43 -2.33 -15.18
N LEU A 393 5.73 -2.55 -13.89
CA LEU A 393 7.08 -2.35 -13.37
C LEU A 393 8.10 -3.32 -13.95
N VAL A 394 7.70 -4.57 -14.24
CA VAL A 394 8.56 -5.55 -14.93
C VAL A 394 8.92 -5.04 -16.30
N VAL A 395 7.92 -4.64 -17.11
CA VAL A 395 8.16 -4.15 -18.47
C VAL A 395 9.02 -2.89 -18.47
N GLY A 396 8.71 -1.92 -17.62
CA GLY A 396 9.50 -0.68 -17.53
C GLY A 396 10.95 -0.93 -17.07
N ASN A 397 11.15 -1.81 -16.08
CA ASN A 397 12.48 -2.24 -15.68
C ASN A 397 13.22 -2.91 -16.84
N ARG A 398 12.63 -3.93 -17.48
CA ARG A 398 13.33 -4.70 -18.51
C ARG A 398 13.65 -3.86 -19.74
N LEU A 399 12.74 -3.01 -20.20
CA LEU A 399 12.99 -2.15 -21.37
C LEU A 399 14.07 -1.09 -21.10
N SER A 400 14.13 -0.55 -19.88
CA SER A 400 15.15 0.44 -19.49
C SER A 400 16.55 -0.14 -19.24
N GLU A 401 16.73 -1.46 -19.26
CA GLU A 401 18.07 -2.09 -19.20
C GLU A 401 18.98 -1.63 -20.34
N ASN A 402 18.41 -1.25 -21.49
CA ASN A 402 19.16 -0.57 -22.54
C ASN A 402 19.20 0.94 -22.24
N PRO A 403 20.37 1.54 -21.94
CA PRO A 403 20.49 2.96 -21.60
C PRO A 403 20.06 3.90 -22.73
N ALA A 404 20.01 3.42 -23.99
CA ALA A 404 19.52 4.17 -25.14
C ALA A 404 17.98 4.12 -25.31
N THR A 405 17.26 3.44 -24.43
CA THR A 405 15.79 3.30 -24.48
C THR A 405 15.17 4.07 -23.32
N THR A 406 14.38 5.10 -23.64
CA THR A 406 13.66 5.92 -22.66
C THR A 406 12.28 5.33 -22.35
N VAL A 407 11.97 5.16 -21.08
CA VAL A 407 10.72 4.53 -20.62
C VAL A 407 10.03 5.43 -19.60
N LEU A 408 8.74 5.73 -19.83
CA LEU A 408 7.86 6.37 -18.86
C LEU A 408 6.86 5.35 -18.32
N ILE A 409 6.79 5.20 -17.00
CA ILE A 409 5.71 4.49 -16.31
C ILE A 409 4.75 5.54 -15.72
N ILE A 410 3.46 5.42 -15.98
CA ILE A 410 2.43 6.29 -15.42
C ILE A 410 1.53 5.47 -14.50
N GLU A 411 1.48 5.80 -13.21
CA GLU A 411 0.70 5.11 -12.19
C GLU A 411 -0.31 6.07 -11.55
N ALA A 412 -1.56 5.60 -11.41
CA ALA A 412 -2.64 6.40 -10.82
C ALA A 412 -2.54 6.51 -9.30
N GLY A 413 -1.91 5.54 -8.64
CA GLY A 413 -1.57 5.55 -7.23
C GLY A 413 -0.23 6.22 -6.92
N GLU A 414 0.01 6.40 -5.62
CA GLU A 414 1.29 6.90 -5.10
C GLU A 414 2.24 5.74 -4.77
N LEU A 415 3.48 6.07 -4.41
CA LEU A 415 4.37 5.13 -3.71
C LEU A 415 3.82 4.84 -2.31
N ASP A 416 3.97 3.59 -1.86
CA ASP A 416 3.80 3.28 -0.45
C ASP A 416 4.91 3.93 0.40
N GLN A 417 4.60 4.15 1.69
CA GLN A 417 5.49 4.82 2.65
C GLN A 417 6.14 3.82 3.62
N GLY A 418 6.22 2.54 3.25
CA GLY A 418 6.80 1.53 4.14
C GLY A 418 5.84 1.02 5.20
N GLU A 419 4.53 1.14 5.02
CA GLU A 419 3.56 0.84 6.08
C GLU A 419 3.54 -0.65 6.47
N ASP A 420 3.46 -0.92 7.77
CA ASP A 420 3.40 -2.27 8.34
C ASP A 420 2.31 -3.14 7.66
N PHE A 421 1.13 -2.59 7.38
CA PHE A 421 0.02 -3.35 6.77
C PHE A 421 0.26 -3.75 5.30
N ILE A 422 1.28 -3.18 4.65
CA ILE A 422 1.77 -3.64 3.35
C ILE A 422 2.83 -4.73 3.58
N TYR A 423 3.83 -4.49 4.42
CA TYR A 423 5.02 -5.34 4.47
C TYR A 423 4.95 -6.53 5.43
N ILE A 424 4.22 -6.41 6.55
CA ILE A 424 4.13 -7.49 7.53
C ILE A 424 3.15 -8.56 7.02
N PRO A 425 3.62 -9.81 6.81
CA PRO A 425 2.84 -10.83 6.12
C PRO A 425 1.44 -11.06 6.69
N LEU A 426 1.32 -11.28 7.99
CA LEU A 426 0.05 -11.65 8.61
C LEU A 426 -0.97 -10.51 8.62
N LEU A 427 -0.52 -9.24 8.54
CA LEU A 427 -1.44 -8.10 8.45
C LEU A 427 -2.23 -8.09 7.13
N ALA A 428 -1.70 -8.73 6.08
CA ALA A 428 -2.47 -8.99 4.87
C ALA A 428 -3.44 -10.16 5.04
N GLY A 429 -3.02 -11.23 5.73
CA GLY A 429 -3.76 -12.48 5.87
C GLY A 429 -5.00 -12.44 6.76
N ILE A 430 -4.86 -11.90 7.98
CA ILE A 430 -5.95 -11.81 8.97
C ILE A 430 -6.40 -10.37 9.21
N GLY A 431 -5.59 -9.40 8.82
CA GLY A 431 -5.97 -7.99 8.78
C GLY A 431 -6.64 -7.62 7.45
N LYS A 432 -6.90 -6.32 7.27
CA LYS A 432 -7.36 -5.79 5.97
C LYS A 432 -6.21 -5.52 5.00
N GLY A 433 -4.95 -5.70 5.43
CA GLY A 433 -3.78 -5.26 4.68
C GLY A 433 -3.94 -3.82 4.19
N ALA A 434 -3.69 -3.60 2.90
CA ALA A 434 -3.93 -2.34 2.22
C ALA A 434 -5.33 -2.19 1.59
N THR A 435 -6.18 -3.22 1.65
CA THR A 435 -7.58 -3.17 1.17
C THR A 435 -8.39 -2.13 1.96
N GLY A 436 -9.21 -1.35 1.27
CA GLY A 436 -9.96 -0.27 1.91
C GLY A 436 -9.17 1.02 2.17
N THR A 437 -7.85 1.03 1.94
CA THR A 437 -7.00 2.21 2.15
C THR A 437 -6.91 3.06 0.88
N LYS A 438 -6.12 4.14 0.91
CA LYS A 438 -5.78 4.94 -0.29
C LYS A 438 -5.06 4.14 -1.39
N TYR A 439 -4.53 2.96 -1.06
CA TYR A 439 -3.84 2.07 -1.98
C TYR A 439 -4.75 1.06 -2.68
N ASP A 440 -6.05 1.10 -2.40
CA ASP A 440 -7.08 0.29 -3.04
C ASP A 440 -7.95 1.18 -3.93
N TRP A 441 -8.30 0.71 -5.13
CA TRP A 441 -9.31 1.34 -5.97
C TRP A 441 -10.70 1.32 -5.33
N ASN A 442 -10.93 0.46 -4.32
CA ASN A 442 -12.20 0.34 -3.60
C ASN A 442 -13.38 0.00 -4.54
N LEU A 443 -13.14 -0.93 -5.46
CA LEU A 443 -14.11 -1.34 -6.45
C LEU A 443 -15.07 -2.40 -5.90
N THR A 444 -16.20 -2.55 -6.60
CA THR A 444 -17.21 -3.55 -6.30
C THR A 444 -17.73 -4.11 -7.63
N TYR A 445 -17.88 -5.42 -7.72
CA TYR A 445 -18.57 -6.03 -8.85
C TYR A 445 -20.03 -5.63 -8.85
N SER A 446 -20.59 -5.47 -10.05
CA SER A 446 -22.02 -5.25 -10.24
C SER A 446 -22.85 -6.33 -9.52
N PRO A 447 -24.13 -6.08 -9.19
CA PRO A 447 -25.01 -7.10 -8.63
C PRO A 447 -24.96 -8.41 -9.42
N GLN A 448 -24.78 -9.53 -8.72
CA GLN A 448 -24.68 -10.87 -9.29
C GLN A 448 -26.03 -11.59 -9.16
N PRO A 449 -26.88 -11.67 -10.21
CA PRO A 449 -28.25 -12.19 -10.07
C PRO A 449 -28.30 -13.62 -9.55
N ALA A 450 -27.38 -14.47 -10.03
CA ALA A 450 -27.29 -15.86 -9.59
C ALA A 450 -26.68 -16.04 -8.18
N ALA A 451 -26.19 -14.97 -7.57
CA ALA A 451 -25.68 -14.94 -6.19
C ALA A 451 -26.52 -14.01 -5.30
N ASN A 452 -27.85 -14.04 -5.49
CA ASN A 452 -28.86 -13.27 -4.74
C ASN A 452 -28.66 -11.75 -4.85
N ASP A 453 -28.36 -11.27 -6.06
CA ASP A 453 -28.12 -9.85 -6.40
C ASP A 453 -27.04 -9.16 -5.55
N ARG A 454 -26.16 -9.94 -4.91
CA ARG A 454 -25.09 -9.39 -4.08
C ARG A 454 -24.09 -8.62 -4.94
N SER A 455 -23.71 -7.45 -4.44
CA SER A 455 -22.55 -6.71 -4.90
C SER A 455 -21.33 -7.15 -4.08
N ILE A 456 -20.25 -7.52 -4.76
CA ILE A 456 -19.09 -8.19 -4.13
C ILE A 456 -17.87 -7.28 -4.26
N ALA A 457 -17.28 -6.89 -3.14
CA ALA A 457 -16.09 -6.04 -3.12
C ALA A 457 -14.91 -6.72 -3.82
N ILE A 458 -14.17 -5.96 -4.63
CA ILE A 458 -13.00 -6.43 -5.37
C ILE A 458 -11.84 -5.47 -5.17
N ALA A 459 -10.94 -5.85 -4.26
CA ALA A 459 -9.73 -5.08 -4.00
C ALA A 459 -8.84 -5.08 -5.25
N GLN A 460 -8.39 -3.90 -5.69
CA GLN A 460 -7.43 -3.75 -6.79
C GLN A 460 -6.42 -2.68 -6.38
N GLY A 461 -5.12 -2.95 -6.56
CA GLY A 461 -4.07 -2.04 -6.11
C GLY A 461 -4.05 -0.73 -6.92
N LYS A 462 -4.14 0.39 -6.21
CA LYS A 462 -3.91 1.77 -6.67
C LYS A 462 -2.67 2.32 -5.98
N VAL A 463 -1.51 1.76 -6.31
CA VAL A 463 -0.22 2.01 -5.67
C VAL A 463 0.88 1.57 -6.64
N VAL A 464 2.06 2.19 -6.58
CA VAL A 464 3.24 1.64 -7.27
C VAL A 464 3.53 0.26 -6.71
N GLY A 465 3.41 -0.76 -7.55
CA GLY A 465 3.42 -2.18 -7.17
C GLY A 465 2.09 -2.89 -7.42
N GLY A 466 1.00 -2.13 -7.54
CA GLY A 466 -0.35 -2.60 -7.83
C GLY A 466 -0.83 -3.68 -6.87
N GLY A 467 -1.51 -4.70 -7.41
CA GLY A 467 -2.05 -5.81 -6.60
C GLY A 467 -1.00 -6.59 -5.80
N SER A 468 0.28 -6.57 -6.19
CA SER A 468 1.33 -7.25 -5.43
C SER A 468 1.56 -6.64 -4.03
N CYS A 469 1.17 -5.38 -3.82
CA CYS A 469 1.21 -4.71 -2.51
C CYS A 469 0.00 -5.05 -1.62
N LEU A 470 -1.09 -5.57 -2.19
CA LEU A 470 -2.34 -5.89 -1.49
C LEU A 470 -2.53 -7.40 -1.27
N ASN A 471 -1.93 -8.24 -2.12
CA ASN A 471 -2.22 -9.67 -2.17
C ASN A 471 -1.89 -10.42 -0.86
N LEU A 472 -2.34 -11.66 -0.75
CA LEU A 472 -2.05 -12.54 0.40
C LEU A 472 -0.75 -13.34 0.24
N MET A 473 0.15 -12.91 -0.66
CA MET A 473 1.49 -13.45 -0.91
C MET A 473 1.59 -14.91 -1.35
N ALA A 474 0.50 -15.66 -1.49
CA ALA A 474 0.51 -17.00 -2.09
C ALA A 474 1.29 -17.02 -3.41
N PHE A 475 2.33 -17.86 -3.51
CA PHE A 475 3.23 -17.89 -4.67
C PHE A 475 3.32 -19.29 -5.27
N ASP A 476 2.29 -19.63 -6.03
CA ASP A 476 2.10 -20.89 -6.75
C ASP A 476 2.18 -20.67 -8.26
N LEU A 477 2.43 -21.77 -8.97
CA LEU A 477 2.21 -21.90 -10.41
C LEU A 477 1.00 -22.80 -10.63
N ALA A 478 0.34 -22.68 -11.78
CA ALA A 478 -0.62 -23.70 -12.17
C ALA A 478 0.09 -24.92 -12.79
N GLY A 479 -0.66 -25.99 -13.02
CA GLY A 479 -0.11 -27.17 -13.65
C GLY A 479 0.31 -26.91 -15.09
N LYS A 480 1.23 -27.73 -15.63
CA LYS A 480 1.61 -27.67 -17.05
C LYS A 480 0.40 -27.71 -17.98
N VAL A 481 -0.57 -28.57 -17.66
CA VAL A 481 -1.81 -28.74 -18.43
C VAL A 481 -2.62 -27.45 -18.48
N ASP A 482 -2.58 -26.61 -17.45
CA ASP A 482 -3.32 -25.36 -17.40
C ASP A 482 -2.91 -24.41 -18.51
N TYR A 483 -1.60 -24.16 -18.61
CA TYR A 483 -1.05 -23.26 -19.61
C TYR A 483 -1.13 -23.85 -21.02
N ASP A 484 -0.95 -25.17 -21.18
CA ASP A 484 -1.03 -25.80 -22.50
C ASP A 484 -2.43 -25.66 -23.12
N ARG A 485 -3.50 -25.61 -22.32
CA ARG A 485 -4.87 -25.33 -22.82
C ARG A 485 -5.01 -23.95 -23.43
N TRP A 486 -4.23 -22.97 -22.99
CA TRP A 486 -4.25 -21.64 -23.58
C TRP A 486 -3.83 -21.68 -25.06
N VAL A 487 -2.91 -22.58 -25.42
CA VAL A 487 -2.48 -22.78 -26.82
C VAL A 487 -3.64 -23.19 -27.72
N GLU A 488 -4.59 -24.00 -27.20
CA GLU A 488 -5.77 -24.47 -27.96
C GLU A 488 -6.63 -23.30 -28.48
N VAL A 489 -6.67 -22.19 -27.74
CA VAL A 489 -7.42 -20.97 -28.10
C VAL A 489 -6.55 -19.85 -28.70
N GLY A 490 -5.25 -20.10 -28.90
CA GLY A 490 -4.30 -19.19 -29.53
C GLY A 490 -3.42 -18.38 -28.58
N GLY A 491 -3.39 -18.76 -27.29
CA GLY A 491 -2.50 -18.22 -26.27
C GLY A 491 -1.10 -18.87 -26.29
N VAL A 492 -0.43 -18.82 -25.14
CA VAL A 492 0.93 -19.32 -24.92
C VAL A 492 0.92 -20.49 -23.93
N GLY A 493 1.85 -21.44 -24.08
CA GLY A 493 1.86 -22.68 -23.29
C GLY A 493 2.87 -22.69 -22.15
N TRP A 494 2.95 -23.83 -21.45
CA TRP A 494 3.92 -24.02 -20.36
C TRP A 494 5.36 -23.80 -20.83
N ASN A 495 5.72 -24.35 -21.99
CA ASN A 495 7.07 -24.22 -22.53
C ASN A 495 7.45 -22.78 -22.88
N ASP A 496 6.46 -21.92 -23.19
CA ASP A 496 6.67 -20.51 -23.44
C ASP A 496 6.88 -19.71 -22.15
N LEU A 497 6.37 -20.18 -21.01
CA LEU A 497 6.34 -19.45 -19.74
C LEU A 497 7.30 -19.96 -18.68
N PHE A 498 7.59 -21.27 -18.64
CA PHE A 498 8.44 -21.89 -17.62
C PHE A 498 9.84 -21.28 -17.52
N PRO A 499 10.54 -20.96 -18.64
CA PRO A 499 11.81 -20.23 -18.55
C PRO A 499 11.68 -18.88 -17.82
N TYR A 500 10.53 -18.21 -17.95
CA TYR A 500 10.27 -16.93 -17.32
C TYR A 500 9.85 -17.07 -15.85
N PHE A 501 9.15 -18.13 -15.46
CA PHE A 501 8.94 -18.49 -14.05
C PHE A 501 10.28 -18.65 -13.32
N LYS A 502 11.27 -19.26 -13.97
CA LYS A 502 12.63 -19.35 -13.42
C LYS A 502 13.38 -18.01 -13.48
N LYS A 503 13.19 -17.21 -14.54
CA LYS A 503 13.86 -15.90 -14.70
C LYS A 503 13.43 -14.89 -13.63
N LEU A 504 12.13 -14.87 -13.28
CA LEU A 504 11.57 -13.86 -12.38
C LEU A 504 11.88 -14.14 -10.90
N THR A 505 12.12 -15.40 -10.54
CA THR A 505 12.14 -15.86 -9.15
C THR A 505 13.55 -15.88 -8.56
N ASN A 506 13.67 -15.42 -7.31
CA ASN A 506 14.77 -15.67 -6.40
C ASN A 506 14.29 -16.61 -5.30
N TYR A 507 14.37 -17.91 -5.57
CA TYR A 507 13.85 -18.94 -4.70
C TYR A 507 14.78 -19.18 -3.52
N THR A 508 14.20 -19.26 -2.32
CA THR A 508 14.90 -19.69 -1.12
C THR A 508 14.20 -20.90 -0.52
N PRO A 509 14.87 -22.06 -0.43
CA PRO A 509 14.29 -23.25 0.18
C PRO A 509 13.96 -23.01 1.66
N PRO A 510 13.04 -23.78 2.26
CA PRO A 510 12.78 -23.68 3.68
C PRO A 510 14.04 -24.03 4.48
N ALA A 511 14.19 -23.44 5.67
CA ALA A 511 15.27 -23.81 6.57
C ALA A 511 15.22 -25.33 6.87
N PRO A 512 16.36 -26.04 7.00
CA PRO A 512 16.38 -27.50 7.13
C PRO A 512 15.49 -28.05 8.24
N GLU A 513 15.41 -27.35 9.37
CA GLU A 513 14.54 -27.67 10.51
C GLU A 513 13.04 -27.54 10.16
N ILE A 514 12.66 -26.49 9.42
CA ILE A 514 11.29 -26.31 8.93
C ILE A 514 10.95 -27.37 7.89
N ALA A 515 11.87 -27.62 6.96
CA ALA A 515 11.71 -28.65 5.94
C ALA A 515 11.47 -30.03 6.58
N LYS A 516 12.26 -30.38 7.60
CA LYS A 516 12.12 -31.62 8.36
C LYS A 516 10.84 -31.67 9.18
N GLU A 517 10.49 -30.60 9.89
CA GLU A 517 9.31 -30.58 10.76
C GLU A 517 8.00 -30.73 9.97
N TRP A 518 7.93 -30.06 8.82
CA TRP A 518 6.71 -29.96 8.01
C TRP A 518 6.75 -30.87 6.77
N ASP A 519 7.79 -31.69 6.64
CA ASP A 519 8.04 -32.59 5.51
C ASP A 519 7.99 -31.84 4.17
N ILE A 520 8.56 -30.64 4.10
CA ILE A 520 8.58 -29.84 2.86
C ILE A 520 9.70 -30.37 1.97
N GLN A 521 9.34 -30.74 0.75
CA GLN A 521 10.27 -31.21 -0.27
C GLN A 521 10.35 -30.18 -1.39
N THR A 522 11.50 -30.14 -2.07
CA THR A 522 11.77 -29.15 -3.10
C THR A 522 12.56 -29.79 -4.24
N ASP A 523 12.23 -29.41 -5.48
CA ASP A 523 12.96 -29.79 -6.69
C ASP A 523 13.88 -28.63 -7.11
N PRO A 524 15.20 -28.71 -6.86
CA PRO A 524 16.11 -27.62 -7.21
C PRO A 524 16.15 -27.31 -8.72
N THR A 525 15.69 -28.22 -9.58
CA THR A 525 15.65 -27.99 -11.03
C THR A 525 14.45 -27.15 -11.47
N ALA A 526 13.42 -27.05 -10.64
CA ALA A 526 12.20 -26.30 -10.91
C ALA A 526 12.35 -24.78 -10.70
N HIS A 527 13.38 -24.35 -9.96
CA HIS A 527 13.45 -22.99 -9.42
C HIS A 527 14.41 -22.05 -10.13
N GLY A 528 14.11 -20.76 -10.02
CA GLY A 528 15.03 -19.65 -10.30
C GLY A 528 15.72 -19.16 -9.04
N TYR A 529 16.99 -18.76 -9.14
CA TYR A 529 17.79 -18.30 -7.98
C TYR A 529 18.43 -16.93 -8.18
N LYS A 530 18.01 -16.21 -9.23
CA LYS A 530 18.64 -14.95 -9.67
C LYS A 530 17.62 -13.90 -10.14
N GLY A 531 16.33 -14.19 -9.99
CA GLY A 531 15.27 -13.24 -10.31
C GLY A 531 15.15 -12.13 -9.27
N TYR A 532 14.17 -11.26 -9.46
CA TYR A 532 13.93 -10.13 -8.55
C TYR A 532 12.87 -10.42 -7.49
N VAL A 533 11.95 -11.36 -7.73
CA VAL A 533 10.86 -11.66 -6.81
C VAL A 533 11.26 -12.80 -5.90
N HIS A 534 11.28 -12.58 -4.60
CA HIS A 534 11.57 -13.65 -3.66
C HIS A 534 10.39 -14.61 -3.55
N SER A 535 10.66 -15.90 -3.69
CA SER A 535 9.75 -16.98 -3.34
C SER A 535 10.39 -17.80 -2.24
N SER A 536 9.83 -17.73 -1.04
CA SER A 536 10.41 -18.37 0.14
C SER A 536 9.34 -18.84 1.12
N TYR A 537 9.76 -19.59 2.12
CA TYR A 537 8.87 -20.14 3.14
C TYR A 537 8.92 -19.31 4.42
N PRO A 538 7.77 -19.13 5.10
CA PRO A 538 7.73 -18.42 6.37
C PRO A 538 8.42 -19.21 7.49
N THR A 539 8.71 -18.53 8.59
CA THR A 539 9.32 -19.19 9.78
C THR A 539 8.31 -19.85 10.70
N PHE A 540 7.01 -19.70 10.40
CA PHE A 540 5.93 -20.17 11.25
C PHE A 540 4.83 -20.83 10.41
N TYR A 541 4.28 -21.91 10.96
CA TYR A 541 3.14 -22.64 10.43
C TYR A 541 2.18 -22.97 11.57
N TRP A 542 0.89 -22.91 11.30
CA TRP A 542 -0.12 -23.28 12.28
C TRP A 542 -0.05 -24.79 12.58
N PRO A 543 -0.04 -25.21 13.86
CA PRO A 543 0.04 -26.63 14.24
C PRO A 543 -1.06 -27.50 13.61
N SER A 544 -2.25 -26.93 13.42
CA SER A 544 -3.39 -27.58 12.79
C SER A 544 -3.14 -28.02 11.34
N ASN A 545 -2.15 -27.44 10.64
CA ASN A 545 -1.83 -27.81 9.26
C ASN A 545 -1.38 -29.28 9.13
N LYS A 546 -0.76 -29.87 10.16
CA LYS A 546 -0.37 -31.31 10.14
C LYS A 546 -1.59 -32.22 9.98
N TYR A 547 -2.72 -31.81 10.57
CA TYR A 547 -3.98 -32.54 10.48
C TYR A 547 -4.59 -32.45 9.09
N PHE A 548 -4.46 -31.29 8.41
CA PHE A 548 -4.89 -31.16 7.02
C PHE A 548 -4.16 -32.13 6.09
N PHE A 549 -2.82 -32.19 6.13
CA PHE A 549 -2.07 -33.14 5.29
C PHE A 549 -2.38 -34.61 5.63
N THR A 550 -2.61 -34.92 6.91
CA THR A 550 -3.01 -36.27 7.31
C THR A 550 -4.42 -36.60 6.81
N ALA A 551 -5.35 -35.64 6.86
CA ALA A 551 -6.70 -35.78 6.30
C ALA A 551 -6.66 -35.98 4.77
N MET A 552 -5.85 -35.20 4.06
CA MET A 552 -5.64 -35.35 2.61
C MET A 552 -5.15 -36.78 2.29
N LYS A 553 -4.13 -37.26 3.00
CA LYS A 553 -3.64 -38.63 2.85
C LYS A 553 -4.73 -39.68 3.14
N PHE A 554 -5.51 -39.49 4.20
CA PHE A 554 -6.63 -40.38 4.56
C PHE A 554 -7.68 -40.44 3.45
N LEU A 555 -7.96 -39.31 2.80
CA LEU A 555 -8.88 -39.20 1.67
C LEU A 555 -8.26 -39.67 0.33
N GLY A 556 -7.05 -40.22 0.34
CA GLY A 556 -6.37 -40.69 -0.86
C GLY A 556 -5.77 -39.59 -1.73
N ILE A 557 -5.77 -38.34 -1.26
CA ILE A 557 -5.14 -37.22 -1.95
C ILE A 557 -3.63 -37.27 -1.67
N ARG A 558 -2.85 -37.43 -2.74
CA ARG A 558 -1.39 -37.47 -2.64
C ARG A 558 -0.83 -36.11 -2.21
N LYS A 559 0.36 -36.14 -1.63
CA LYS A 559 1.18 -34.95 -1.43
C LYS A 559 2.00 -34.66 -2.68
N VAL A 560 2.04 -33.40 -3.08
CA VAL A 560 2.87 -32.89 -4.17
C VAL A 560 4.30 -32.74 -3.67
N PHE A 561 5.26 -33.14 -4.50
CA PHE A 561 6.69 -33.05 -4.19
C PHE A 561 7.18 -31.59 -4.18
N ASP A 562 6.91 -30.85 -5.26
CA ASP A 562 7.18 -29.42 -5.41
C ASP A 562 6.14 -28.82 -6.35
N SER A 563 5.40 -27.81 -5.90
CA SER A 563 4.29 -27.23 -6.69
C SER A 563 4.76 -26.29 -7.81
N LEU A 564 6.04 -25.91 -7.86
CA LEU A 564 6.56 -24.97 -8.86
C LEU A 564 7.20 -25.69 -10.06
N ASN A 565 7.15 -27.03 -10.11
CA ASN A 565 7.67 -27.82 -11.23
C ASN A 565 6.63 -28.11 -12.34
N GLY A 566 5.39 -27.62 -12.16
CA GLY A 566 4.28 -27.83 -13.09
C GLY A 566 3.39 -29.05 -12.77
N ASP A 567 3.68 -29.78 -11.69
CA ASP A 567 2.81 -30.80 -11.10
C ASP A 567 2.16 -30.28 -9.80
N VAL A 568 0.90 -29.85 -9.89
CA VAL A 568 0.20 -29.21 -8.77
C VAL A 568 -0.93 -30.06 -8.17
N ASN A 569 -1.29 -31.16 -8.82
CA ASN A 569 -2.51 -31.91 -8.51
C ASN A 569 -2.36 -32.79 -7.25
N GLY A 570 -2.64 -32.23 -6.08
CA GLY A 570 -2.60 -32.87 -4.79
C GLY A 570 -2.49 -31.87 -3.65
N ALA A 571 -2.19 -32.36 -2.45
CA ALA A 571 -1.93 -31.53 -1.27
C ALA A 571 -0.49 -30.98 -1.31
N LEU A 572 -0.31 -29.67 -1.14
CA LEU A 572 0.96 -28.99 -1.32
C LEU A 572 1.23 -27.91 -0.27
N TRP A 573 2.51 -27.65 -0.04
CA TRP A 573 2.98 -26.50 0.74
C TRP A 573 3.27 -25.35 -0.21
N ASN A 574 2.54 -24.25 -0.07
CA ASN A 574 2.72 -23.07 -0.90
C ASN A 574 3.76 -22.11 -0.27
N PRO A 575 4.82 -21.72 -1.00
CA PRO A 575 5.68 -20.63 -0.57
C PRO A 575 4.95 -19.28 -0.71
N HIS A 576 5.56 -18.24 -0.17
CA HIS A 576 5.07 -16.88 -0.26
C HIS A 576 6.02 -16.00 -1.08
N SER A 577 5.47 -14.93 -1.67
CA SER A 577 6.25 -13.80 -2.16
C SER A 577 6.81 -13.03 -0.97
N LEU A 578 7.84 -13.61 -0.35
CA LEU A 578 8.39 -13.23 0.96
C LEU A 578 9.90 -13.11 0.85
N ASP A 579 10.45 -11.99 1.29
CA ASP A 579 11.89 -11.78 1.41
C ASP A 579 12.44 -12.67 2.54
N PRO A 580 13.40 -13.57 2.25
CA PRO A 580 13.92 -14.53 3.22
C PRO A 580 14.83 -13.90 4.26
N ASP A 581 15.31 -12.67 4.10
CA ASP A 581 16.19 -12.01 5.06
C ASP A 581 15.37 -11.11 5.99
N THR A 582 14.53 -10.26 5.41
CA THR A 582 13.72 -9.30 6.17
C THR A 582 12.41 -9.88 6.69
N LYS A 583 11.98 -11.03 6.14
CA LYS A 583 10.68 -11.68 6.40
C LYS A 583 9.49 -10.76 6.13
N THR A 584 9.64 -9.84 5.18
CA THR A 584 8.57 -8.97 4.71
C THR A 584 8.10 -9.40 3.33
N ARG A 585 6.93 -8.90 2.92
CA ARG A 585 6.41 -9.05 1.55
C ARG A 585 7.47 -8.67 0.50
N SER A 586 7.68 -9.56 -0.47
CA SER A 586 8.32 -9.25 -1.76
C SER A 586 7.25 -8.84 -2.77
N ASN A 587 7.29 -7.59 -3.25
CA ASN A 587 6.32 -7.02 -4.20
C ASN A 587 7.02 -6.44 -5.45
N SER A 588 6.27 -6.03 -6.48
CA SER A 588 6.89 -5.60 -7.74
C SER A 588 7.60 -4.24 -7.61
N ARG A 589 7.20 -3.38 -6.66
CA ARG A 589 7.90 -2.13 -6.37
C ARG A 589 9.31 -2.41 -5.87
N THR A 590 9.43 -3.20 -4.81
CA THR A 590 10.73 -3.58 -4.23
C THR A 590 11.56 -4.40 -5.23
N ALA A 591 10.94 -5.35 -5.93
CA ALA A 591 11.63 -6.22 -6.89
C ALA A 591 12.12 -5.47 -8.15
N TYR A 592 11.27 -4.65 -8.81
CA TYR A 592 11.56 -4.10 -10.14
C TYR A 592 11.75 -2.59 -10.16
N TRP A 593 11.06 -1.81 -9.32
CA TRP A 593 11.30 -0.36 -9.28
C TRP A 593 12.59 -0.05 -8.52
N ASN A 594 12.73 -0.47 -7.25
CA ASN A 594 13.90 -0.13 -6.44
C ASN A 594 15.21 -0.64 -7.06
N SER A 595 15.19 -1.81 -7.71
CA SER A 595 16.36 -2.39 -8.40
C SER A 595 16.79 -1.63 -9.67
N ALA A 596 15.95 -0.72 -10.18
CA ALA A 596 16.22 0.06 -11.40
C ALA A 596 16.05 1.57 -11.21
N SER A 597 15.70 2.02 -10.00
CA SER A 597 15.45 3.42 -9.70
C SER A 597 16.72 4.27 -9.71
N ASN A 598 17.87 3.70 -10.08
CA ASN A 598 19.11 4.42 -10.37
C ASN A 598 19.34 4.65 -11.88
N ARG A 599 18.42 4.25 -12.77
CA ARG A 599 18.57 4.36 -14.23
C ARG A 599 17.98 5.67 -14.77
N THR A 600 18.79 6.57 -15.31
CA THR A 600 18.36 7.90 -15.79
C THR A 600 17.35 7.86 -16.95
N ASN A 601 17.26 6.76 -17.68
CA ASN A 601 16.34 6.54 -18.80
C ASN A 601 15.00 5.91 -18.38
N LEU A 602 14.78 5.68 -17.08
CA LEU A 602 13.52 5.18 -16.52
C LEU A 602 12.85 6.27 -15.67
N HIS A 603 11.68 6.72 -16.10
CA HIS A 603 10.89 7.72 -15.41
C HIS A 603 9.60 7.11 -14.86
N LEU A 604 9.21 7.50 -13.64
CA LEU A 604 7.96 7.10 -13.01
C LEU A 604 7.15 8.35 -12.63
N LEU A 605 5.94 8.44 -13.16
CA LEU A 605 4.96 9.49 -12.88
C LEU A 605 3.85 8.88 -12.02
N THR A 606 3.79 9.25 -10.73
CA THR A 606 2.79 8.73 -9.77
C THR A 606 1.62 9.68 -9.60
N GLY A 607 0.49 9.19 -9.10
CA GLY A 607 -0.72 9.98 -8.88
C GLY A 607 -1.44 10.42 -10.17
N HIS A 608 -0.99 9.98 -11.35
CA HIS A 608 -1.55 10.39 -12.64
C HIS A 608 -2.35 9.26 -13.26
N HIS A 609 -3.64 9.52 -13.51
CA HIS A 609 -4.54 8.59 -14.17
C HIS A 609 -4.49 8.83 -15.68
N VAL A 610 -4.13 7.79 -16.46
CA VAL A 610 -4.25 7.83 -17.92
C VAL A 610 -5.71 7.78 -18.35
N THR A 611 -6.17 8.82 -19.04
CA THR A 611 -7.58 9.03 -19.39
C THR A 611 -7.93 8.56 -20.80
N ARG A 612 -6.96 8.55 -21.73
CA ARG A 612 -7.21 8.23 -23.14
C ARG A 612 -5.94 7.85 -23.90
N LEU A 613 -6.07 6.95 -24.87
CA LEU A 613 -5.03 6.70 -25.89
C LEU A 613 -5.15 7.73 -27.02
N ILE A 614 -4.00 8.27 -27.44
CA ILE A 614 -3.95 9.20 -28.58
C ILE A 614 -3.80 8.39 -29.86
N THR A 615 -4.93 8.12 -30.50
CA THR A 615 -4.99 7.34 -31.74
C THR A 615 -4.76 8.22 -32.98
N LYS A 616 -4.11 7.66 -34.00
CA LYS A 616 -3.95 8.25 -35.34
C LYS A 616 -4.38 7.24 -36.38
N SER A 617 -5.28 7.66 -37.28
CA SER A 617 -5.68 6.88 -38.45
C SER A 617 -4.90 7.35 -39.67
N ASN A 618 -4.22 6.42 -40.35
CA ASN A 618 -3.50 6.67 -41.60
C ASN A 618 -3.75 5.53 -42.61
N SER A 619 -3.15 5.63 -43.80
CA SER A 619 -3.28 4.59 -44.85
C SER A 619 -2.77 3.21 -44.41
N GLY A 620 -1.93 3.14 -43.37
CA GLY A 620 -1.42 1.90 -42.76
C GLY A 620 -2.27 1.35 -41.61
N GLY A 621 -3.44 1.95 -41.33
CA GLY A 621 -4.36 1.54 -40.26
C GLY A 621 -4.39 2.50 -39.08
N VAL A 622 -4.79 1.99 -37.91
CA VAL A 622 -4.84 2.75 -36.65
C VAL A 622 -3.54 2.53 -35.88
N SER A 623 -2.98 3.59 -35.33
CA SER A 623 -1.79 3.56 -34.47
C SER A 623 -2.00 4.38 -33.19
N VAL A 624 -1.26 4.06 -32.13
CA VAL A 624 -1.22 4.86 -30.89
C VAL A 624 0.07 5.66 -30.86
N ALA A 625 -0.04 6.98 -30.67
CA ALA A 625 1.09 7.91 -30.65
C ALA A 625 1.53 8.31 -29.22
N GLY A 626 0.75 7.93 -28.20
CA GLY A 626 0.96 8.37 -26.83
C GLY A 626 -0.32 8.27 -26.02
N VAL A 627 -0.32 8.91 -24.85
CA VAL A 627 -1.42 8.90 -23.90
C VAL A 627 -1.70 10.29 -23.36
N GLU A 628 -2.95 10.49 -22.94
CA GLU A 628 -3.41 11.61 -22.15
C GLU A 628 -3.51 11.17 -20.68
N ALA A 629 -3.00 11.97 -19.76
CA ALA A 629 -3.01 11.67 -18.32
C ALA A 629 -3.41 12.90 -17.49
N SER A 630 -3.88 12.67 -16.27
CA SER A 630 -4.31 13.73 -15.35
C SER A 630 -3.96 13.37 -13.91
N TYR A 631 -3.36 14.32 -13.19
CA TYR A 631 -3.21 14.27 -11.73
C TYR A 631 -4.54 14.51 -11.00
N SER A 632 -5.41 15.33 -11.58
CA SER A 632 -6.73 15.60 -11.03
C SER A 632 -7.69 14.46 -11.37
N THR A 633 -8.52 14.07 -10.41
CA THR A 633 -9.65 13.15 -10.65
C THR A 633 -10.93 13.87 -11.06
N SER A 634 -10.86 15.18 -11.35
CA SER A 634 -11.98 15.95 -11.90
C SER A 634 -12.05 15.79 -13.41
N SER A 635 -13.26 15.63 -13.95
CA SER A 635 -13.50 15.60 -15.40
C SER A 635 -12.97 16.84 -16.13
N ASN A 636 -12.95 18.00 -15.44
CA ASN A 636 -12.43 19.28 -15.92
C ASN A 636 -10.96 19.55 -15.53
N GLY A 637 -10.29 18.55 -14.95
CA GLY A 637 -8.88 18.63 -14.57
C GLY A 637 -7.98 18.90 -15.77
N SER A 638 -6.86 19.59 -15.53
CA SER A 638 -5.83 19.77 -16.55
C SER A 638 -5.24 18.42 -16.93
N ARG A 639 -5.11 18.18 -18.24
CA ARG A 639 -4.57 16.94 -18.78
C ARG A 639 -3.25 17.21 -19.49
N SER A 640 -2.30 16.31 -19.31
CA SER A 640 -1.02 16.31 -19.99
C SER A 640 -0.97 15.23 -21.05
N ILE A 641 -0.12 15.45 -22.05
CA ILE A 641 0.13 14.49 -23.13
C ILE A 641 1.55 13.98 -23.00
N ALA A 642 1.69 12.67 -22.97
CA ALA A 642 2.97 11.99 -23.11
C ALA A 642 2.99 11.23 -24.43
N LEU A 643 4.03 11.45 -25.24
CA LEU A 643 4.19 10.82 -26.55
C LEU A 643 5.11 9.59 -26.47
N ALA A 644 4.81 8.60 -27.31
CA ALA A 644 5.61 7.39 -27.47
C ALA A 644 6.17 7.31 -28.91
N ALA A 645 7.49 7.16 -29.04
CA ALA A 645 8.19 6.99 -30.31
C ALA A 645 8.04 5.56 -30.87
N LYS A 646 7.94 4.56 -29.99
CA LYS A 646 7.80 3.15 -30.37
C LYS A 646 6.43 2.61 -30.00
N GLU A 647 6.15 2.30 -28.74
CA GLU A 647 4.88 1.69 -28.36
C GLU A 647 4.35 2.19 -27.01
N VAL A 648 3.03 2.14 -26.86
CA VAL A 648 2.35 2.19 -25.57
C VAL A 648 2.04 0.76 -25.12
N VAL A 649 2.32 0.45 -23.86
CA VAL A 649 2.00 -0.84 -23.22
C VAL A 649 0.99 -0.60 -22.10
N LEU A 650 -0.19 -1.18 -22.24
CA LEU A 650 -1.21 -1.18 -21.20
C LEU A 650 -0.90 -2.25 -20.15
N ALA A 651 -0.74 -1.82 -18.91
CA ALA A 651 -0.59 -2.64 -17.72
C ALA A 651 -1.49 -2.09 -16.58
N ALA A 652 -2.64 -1.51 -16.94
CA ALA A 652 -3.55 -0.84 -16.02
C ALA A 652 -4.38 -1.83 -15.18
N GLY A 653 -4.23 -3.13 -15.45
CA GLY A 653 -4.96 -4.19 -14.78
C GLY A 653 -6.25 -4.54 -15.51
N VAL A 654 -6.81 -5.68 -15.13
CA VAL A 654 -7.90 -6.35 -15.84
C VAL A 654 -9.20 -5.51 -15.92
N ILE A 655 -9.41 -4.55 -15.02
CA ILE A 655 -10.59 -3.68 -15.05
C ILE A 655 -10.33 -2.40 -15.86
N HIS A 656 -9.16 -1.77 -15.68
CA HIS A 656 -8.90 -0.45 -16.27
C HIS A 656 -8.29 -0.51 -17.68
N SER A 657 -7.57 -1.58 -18.05
CA SER A 657 -7.09 -1.78 -19.43
C SER A 657 -8.24 -1.84 -20.46
N PRO A 658 -9.30 -2.67 -20.30
CA PRO A 658 -10.43 -2.67 -21.23
C PRO A 658 -11.22 -1.35 -21.17
N GLN A 659 -11.34 -0.71 -20.00
CA GLN A 659 -11.99 0.60 -19.87
C GLN A 659 -11.27 1.65 -20.73
N LEU A 660 -9.94 1.73 -20.64
CA LEU A 660 -9.14 2.69 -21.39
C LEU A 660 -9.22 2.43 -22.90
N LEU A 661 -9.23 1.16 -23.33
CA LEU A 661 -9.47 0.79 -24.73
C LEU A 661 -10.86 1.28 -25.21
N GLN A 662 -11.91 1.02 -24.42
CA GLN A 662 -13.28 1.44 -24.74
C GLN A 662 -13.40 2.97 -24.83
N LEU A 663 -12.89 3.72 -23.84
CA LEU A 663 -12.85 5.18 -23.85
C LEU A 663 -12.06 5.76 -25.04
N SER A 664 -11.14 4.98 -25.59
CA SER A 664 -10.32 5.34 -26.75
C SER A 664 -10.92 4.89 -28.09
N GLY A 665 -12.16 4.39 -28.09
CA GLY A 665 -12.87 3.95 -29.29
C GLY A 665 -12.46 2.56 -29.80
N ILE A 666 -11.77 1.75 -29.00
CA ILE A 666 -11.35 0.39 -29.34
C ILE A 666 -12.22 -0.59 -28.54
N GLY A 667 -13.16 -1.26 -29.20
CA GLY A 667 -14.10 -2.14 -28.50
C GLY A 667 -15.31 -2.53 -29.32
N ASN A 668 -16.38 -2.96 -28.63
CA ASN A 668 -17.65 -3.31 -29.25
C ASN A 668 -18.39 -2.05 -29.75
N PRO A 669 -18.65 -1.90 -31.07
CA PRO A 669 -19.29 -0.71 -31.63
C PRO A 669 -20.66 -0.40 -31.02
N SER A 670 -21.44 -1.42 -30.69
CA SER A 670 -22.77 -1.24 -30.08
C SER A 670 -22.68 -0.70 -28.65
N LEU A 671 -21.63 -1.04 -27.89
CA LEU A 671 -21.39 -0.45 -26.58
C LEU A 671 -20.90 0.99 -26.73
N LEU A 672 -19.89 1.21 -27.59
CA LEU A 672 -19.28 2.54 -27.78
C LEU A 672 -20.30 3.57 -28.28
N GLY A 673 -21.18 3.16 -29.20
CA GLY A 673 -22.26 3.99 -29.73
C GLY A 673 -23.26 4.47 -28.66
N GLN A 674 -23.49 3.70 -27.60
CA GLN A 674 -24.38 4.11 -26.49
C GLN A 674 -23.84 5.32 -25.73
N PHE A 675 -22.52 5.53 -25.75
CA PHE A 675 -21.83 6.65 -25.11
C PHE A 675 -21.42 7.75 -26.10
N GLY A 676 -21.86 7.66 -27.37
CA GLY A 676 -21.45 8.60 -28.41
C GLY A 676 -19.96 8.53 -28.76
N ILE A 677 -19.28 7.43 -28.42
CA ILE A 677 -17.86 7.21 -28.73
C ILE A 677 -17.74 6.65 -30.15
N ASN A 678 -17.03 7.37 -31.01
CA ASN A 678 -16.71 6.88 -32.35
C ASN A 678 -15.84 5.63 -32.26
N THR A 679 -16.28 4.55 -32.91
CA THR A 679 -15.46 3.33 -32.98
C THR A 679 -14.30 3.54 -33.92
N VAL A 680 -13.09 3.47 -33.37
CA VAL A 680 -11.80 3.50 -34.08
C VAL A 680 -11.43 2.10 -34.57
N VAL A 681 -11.59 1.09 -33.71
CA VAL A 681 -11.39 -0.32 -34.07
C VAL A 681 -12.51 -1.16 -33.48
N ASN A 682 -13.22 -1.90 -34.34
CA ASN A 682 -14.18 -2.93 -33.92
C ASN A 682 -13.41 -4.13 -33.35
N LEU A 683 -13.41 -4.24 -32.03
CA LEU A 683 -12.75 -5.32 -31.29
C LEU A 683 -13.68 -5.76 -30.13
N PRO A 684 -14.72 -6.55 -30.43
CA PRO A 684 -15.82 -6.83 -29.50
C PRO A 684 -15.38 -7.68 -28.29
N GLY A 685 -14.19 -8.28 -28.36
CA GLY A 685 -13.55 -8.96 -27.24
C GLY A 685 -13.10 -8.04 -26.09
N VAL A 686 -12.95 -6.73 -26.32
CA VAL A 686 -12.51 -5.80 -25.27
C VAL A 686 -13.57 -5.70 -24.17
N GLY A 687 -13.20 -6.17 -22.99
CA GLY A 687 -14.07 -6.27 -21.83
C GLY A 687 -14.91 -7.54 -21.79
N ALA A 688 -14.91 -8.39 -22.82
CA ALA A 688 -15.58 -9.69 -22.79
C ALA A 688 -14.73 -10.75 -22.06
N ASN A 689 -15.25 -11.96 -21.92
CA ASN A 689 -14.54 -13.11 -21.34
C ASN A 689 -13.99 -12.87 -19.92
N PHE A 690 -14.58 -11.91 -19.18
CA PHE A 690 -14.14 -11.58 -17.83
C PHE A 690 -14.47 -12.75 -16.90
N GLN A 691 -13.46 -13.15 -16.13
CA GLN A 691 -13.47 -14.35 -15.29
C GLN A 691 -12.84 -13.99 -13.94
N ASP A 692 -13.24 -14.68 -12.88
CA ASP A 692 -12.61 -14.61 -11.56
C ASP A 692 -12.86 -15.94 -10.83
N HIS A 693 -12.01 -16.31 -9.89
CA HIS A 693 -12.13 -17.52 -9.08
C HIS A 693 -13.17 -17.31 -7.96
N PRO A 694 -14.35 -17.97 -8.01
CA PRO A 694 -15.32 -17.89 -6.94
C PRO A 694 -14.92 -18.79 -5.76
N LEU A 695 -15.05 -18.23 -4.56
CA LEU A 695 -14.62 -18.81 -3.28
C LEU A 695 -15.80 -19.05 -2.36
N LEU A 696 -15.74 -20.16 -1.63
CA LEU A 696 -16.54 -20.47 -0.45
C LEU A 696 -15.65 -20.62 0.78
N ARG A 697 -16.18 -20.27 1.94
CA ARG A 697 -15.51 -20.44 3.23
C ARG A 697 -16.31 -21.38 4.12
N TYR A 698 -15.74 -22.54 4.40
CA TYR A 698 -16.18 -23.44 5.46
C TYR A 698 -15.37 -23.12 6.74
N THR A 699 -16.03 -23.05 7.90
CA THR A 699 -15.37 -22.65 9.16
C THR A 699 -15.81 -23.51 10.33
N THR A 700 -14.83 -23.89 11.14
CA THR A 700 -14.99 -24.62 12.40
C THR A 700 -14.20 -23.95 13.51
N THR A 701 -14.62 -24.14 14.76
CA THR A 701 -13.75 -23.90 15.91
C THR A 701 -12.99 -25.18 16.25
N LEU A 702 -11.74 -25.04 16.67
CA LEU A 702 -10.87 -26.15 17.06
C LEU A 702 -10.44 -25.98 18.52
N ASP A 703 -10.33 -27.09 19.24
CA ASP A 703 -9.68 -27.17 20.54
C ASP A 703 -8.17 -27.40 20.32
N ILE A 704 -7.43 -26.30 20.23
CA ILE A 704 -5.97 -26.32 20.03
C ILE A 704 -5.32 -25.13 20.74
N ALA A 705 -4.16 -25.37 21.35
CA ALA A 705 -3.48 -24.38 22.19
C ALA A 705 -3.03 -23.11 21.43
N LEU A 706 -2.65 -23.27 20.16
CA LEU A 706 -2.21 -22.17 19.30
C LEU A 706 -3.01 -22.17 18.01
N SER A 707 -3.82 -21.13 17.85
CA SER A 707 -4.72 -20.90 16.72
C SER A 707 -4.75 -19.42 16.33
N VAL A 708 -5.21 -19.16 15.12
CA VAL A 708 -5.49 -17.82 14.61
C VAL A 708 -6.51 -17.08 15.48
N ASN A 709 -7.44 -17.82 16.11
CA ASN A 709 -8.42 -17.26 17.04
C ASN A 709 -7.77 -16.67 18.31
N ASN A 710 -6.58 -17.14 18.71
CA ASN A 710 -5.87 -16.54 19.84
C ASN A 710 -5.46 -15.09 19.54
N LEU A 711 -5.08 -14.79 18.29
CA LEU A 711 -4.70 -13.43 17.87
C LEU A 711 -5.88 -12.46 17.85
N THR A 712 -7.09 -12.96 17.59
CA THR A 712 -8.30 -12.12 17.54
C THR A 712 -8.98 -11.97 18.91
N ARG A 713 -8.88 -12.97 19.79
CA ARG A 713 -9.55 -12.96 21.11
C ARG A 713 -8.67 -12.51 22.26
N ASN A 714 -7.35 -12.52 22.12
CA ASN A 714 -6.42 -12.14 23.17
C ASN A 714 -5.46 -11.04 22.67
N ALA A 715 -5.78 -9.79 23.01
CA ALA A 715 -5.00 -8.63 22.59
C ALA A 715 -3.56 -8.64 23.12
N THR A 716 -3.33 -9.15 24.34
CA THR A 716 -1.99 -9.29 24.92
C THR A 716 -1.15 -10.28 24.12
N PHE A 717 -1.68 -11.47 23.86
CA PHE A 717 -1.02 -12.47 23.03
C PHE A 717 -0.74 -11.94 21.62
N ASN A 718 -1.69 -11.23 21.01
CA ASN A 718 -1.50 -10.62 19.71
C ASN A 718 -0.35 -9.59 19.69
N ALA A 719 -0.30 -8.72 20.70
CA ALA A 719 0.77 -7.74 20.86
C ALA A 719 2.15 -8.40 21.08
N GLU A 720 2.20 -9.47 21.88
CA GLU A 720 3.42 -10.26 22.09
C GLU A 720 3.91 -10.93 20.81
N MET A 721 3.01 -11.52 20.00
CA MET A 721 3.38 -12.14 18.72
C MET A 721 3.84 -11.11 17.70
N LEU A 722 3.26 -9.90 17.70
CA LEU A 722 3.74 -8.81 16.85
C LEU A 722 5.12 -8.31 17.30
N ALA A 723 5.33 -8.15 18.61
CA ALA A 723 6.61 -7.76 19.18
C ALA A 723 7.70 -8.79 18.88
N LEU A 724 7.36 -10.09 18.98
CA LEU A 724 8.24 -11.19 18.60
C LEU A 724 8.71 -11.02 17.15
N TYR A 725 7.78 -10.87 16.20
CA TYR A 725 8.11 -10.64 14.80
C TYR A 725 8.96 -9.38 14.60
N LYS A 726 8.64 -8.25 15.25
CA LYS A 726 9.43 -7.02 15.12
C LYS A 726 10.85 -7.18 15.65
N PHE A 727 11.05 -7.97 16.69
CA PHE A 727 12.37 -8.18 17.32
C PHE A 727 13.22 -9.22 16.60
N ASN A 728 12.65 -10.37 16.22
CA ASN A 728 13.42 -11.51 15.70
C ASN A 728 12.90 -12.09 14.37
N ARG A 729 11.86 -11.51 13.77
CA ARG A 729 11.25 -11.97 12.51
C ARG A 729 10.68 -13.39 12.56
N THR A 730 10.26 -13.85 13.74
CA THR A 730 9.62 -15.15 13.95
C THR A 730 8.17 -15.04 14.41
N GLY A 731 7.49 -16.18 14.51
CA GLY A 731 6.11 -16.27 14.99
C GLY A 731 5.07 -16.01 13.91
N PRO A 732 3.78 -15.99 14.29
CA PRO A 732 2.66 -15.94 13.35
C PRO A 732 2.74 -14.79 12.34
N TYR A 733 3.27 -13.64 12.74
CA TYR A 733 3.37 -12.47 11.86
C TYR A 733 4.31 -12.64 10.66
N SER A 734 5.14 -13.68 10.64
CA SER A 734 6.02 -14.02 9.52
C SER A 734 5.35 -14.78 8.36
N THR A 735 4.10 -15.25 8.52
CA THR A 735 3.32 -15.91 7.46
C THR A 735 2.11 -15.07 7.06
N ALA A 736 1.72 -15.13 5.78
CA ALA A 736 0.48 -14.54 5.29
C ALA A 736 -0.81 -15.27 5.73
N GLY A 737 -0.70 -16.32 6.54
CA GLY A 737 -1.84 -17.08 7.07
C GLY A 737 -1.90 -18.51 6.54
N ALA A 738 -2.15 -18.70 5.24
CA ALA A 738 -2.22 -20.03 4.64
C ALA A 738 -0.91 -20.45 3.98
N ASN A 739 -0.52 -21.72 4.21
CA ASN A 739 0.54 -22.39 3.46
C ASN A 739 0.15 -23.82 3.03
N ALA A 740 -0.94 -24.38 3.56
CA ALA A 740 -1.40 -25.74 3.28
C ALA A 740 -2.58 -25.73 2.29
N TYR A 741 -2.35 -26.28 1.10
CA TYR A 741 -3.25 -26.17 -0.06
C TYR A 741 -3.53 -27.57 -0.60
N ALA A 742 -4.61 -27.75 -1.34
CA ALA A 742 -4.83 -28.93 -2.15
C ALA A 742 -5.55 -28.58 -3.46
N PHE A 743 -4.93 -28.86 -4.60
CA PHE A 743 -5.52 -28.68 -5.92
C PHE A 743 -5.94 -30.04 -6.45
N ILE A 744 -7.22 -30.26 -6.70
CA ILE A 744 -7.74 -31.59 -7.07
C ILE A 744 -8.81 -31.53 -8.17
N GLY A 745 -8.86 -32.57 -8.99
CA GLY A 745 -9.87 -32.72 -10.05
C GLY A 745 -11.25 -33.13 -9.51
N THR A 746 -12.30 -32.94 -10.30
CA THR A 746 -13.70 -33.27 -9.93
C THR A 746 -13.89 -34.66 -9.32
N PRO A 747 -13.31 -35.75 -9.90
CA PRO A 747 -13.52 -37.09 -9.35
C PRO A 747 -12.96 -37.27 -7.94
N SER A 748 -12.04 -36.41 -7.50
CA SER A 748 -11.42 -36.51 -6.18
C SER A 748 -12.28 -35.94 -5.06
N PHE A 749 -13.23 -35.05 -5.36
CA PHE A 749 -14.05 -34.40 -4.32
C PHE A 749 -15.56 -34.66 -4.46
N THR A 750 -16.02 -35.30 -5.54
CA THR A 750 -17.44 -35.63 -5.70
C THR A 750 -17.73 -36.89 -6.52
N ASN A 751 -18.68 -37.68 -6.03
CA ASN A 751 -19.24 -38.84 -6.74
C ASN A 751 -20.22 -38.43 -7.87
N ALA A 752 -20.64 -37.16 -7.92
CA ALA A 752 -21.55 -36.64 -8.94
C ALA A 752 -20.84 -36.29 -10.27
N THR A 753 -19.56 -36.62 -10.43
CA THR A 753 -18.75 -36.23 -11.60
C THR A 753 -19.43 -36.54 -12.93
N LEU A 754 -19.92 -37.77 -13.13
CA LEU A 754 -20.58 -38.16 -14.39
C LEU A 754 -21.87 -37.35 -14.66
N GLN A 755 -22.62 -37.01 -13.60
CA GLN A 755 -23.84 -36.20 -13.72
C GLN A 755 -23.50 -34.76 -14.12
N ILE A 756 -22.46 -34.18 -13.50
CA ILE A 756 -21.98 -32.82 -13.80
C ILE A 756 -21.44 -32.76 -15.24
N VAL A 757 -20.67 -33.75 -15.68
CA VAL A 757 -20.18 -33.86 -17.07
C VAL A 757 -21.34 -33.99 -18.05
N SER A 758 -22.33 -34.84 -17.74
CA SER A 758 -23.51 -35.02 -18.59
C SER A 758 -24.33 -33.75 -18.72
N LEU A 759 -24.52 -33.00 -17.62
CA LEU A 759 -25.22 -31.72 -17.63
C LEU A 759 -24.46 -30.72 -18.51
N ALA A 760 -23.16 -30.51 -18.24
CA ALA A 760 -22.35 -29.57 -19.00
C ALA A 760 -22.34 -29.93 -20.51
N SER A 761 -22.27 -31.22 -20.84
CA SER A 761 -22.30 -31.67 -22.24
C SER A 761 -23.64 -31.45 -22.95
N SER A 762 -24.74 -31.33 -22.21
CA SER A 762 -26.09 -31.11 -22.76
C SER A 762 -26.44 -29.63 -22.99
N ILE A 763 -25.63 -28.72 -22.44
CA ILE A 763 -25.85 -27.27 -22.51
C ILE A 763 -25.37 -26.73 -23.84
N THR A 764 -26.17 -25.86 -24.46
CA THR A 764 -25.75 -25.01 -25.58
C THR A 764 -25.07 -23.75 -25.01
N PRO A 765 -23.75 -23.53 -25.22
CA PRO A 765 -23.04 -22.43 -24.56
C PRO A 765 -23.66 -21.04 -24.80
N ALA A 766 -24.22 -20.80 -25.99
CA ALA A 766 -24.90 -19.56 -26.34
C ALA A 766 -26.02 -19.16 -25.38
N SER A 767 -26.69 -20.11 -24.70
CA SER A 767 -27.78 -19.80 -23.76
C SER A 767 -27.30 -19.14 -22.46
N TYR A 768 -26.00 -19.15 -22.19
CA TYR A 768 -25.38 -18.57 -21.00
C TYR A 768 -24.61 -17.27 -21.28
N LEU A 769 -24.69 -16.77 -22.51
CA LEU A 769 -24.20 -15.43 -22.88
C LEU A 769 -25.38 -14.51 -23.21
N PRO A 770 -25.19 -13.18 -23.16
CA PRO A 770 -26.21 -12.24 -23.61
C PRO A 770 -26.64 -12.53 -25.06
N SER A 771 -27.93 -12.39 -25.37
CA SER A 771 -28.48 -12.69 -26.70
C SER A 771 -27.90 -11.80 -27.83
N ASN A 772 -27.35 -10.64 -27.47
CA ASN A 772 -26.68 -9.70 -28.36
C ASN A 772 -25.15 -9.82 -28.35
N VAL A 773 -24.60 -10.92 -27.81
CA VAL A 773 -23.15 -11.16 -27.83
C VAL A 773 -22.62 -11.20 -29.27
N ASP A 774 -21.44 -10.64 -29.48
CA ASP A 774 -20.79 -10.68 -30.79
C ASP A 774 -20.48 -12.14 -31.19
N PRO A 775 -20.72 -12.54 -32.46
CA PRO A 775 -20.47 -13.90 -32.90
C PRO A 775 -19.05 -14.39 -32.63
N SER A 776 -18.02 -13.54 -32.76
CA SER A 776 -16.63 -13.95 -32.51
C SER A 776 -16.38 -14.29 -31.04
N VAL A 777 -17.01 -13.55 -30.11
CA VAL A 777 -16.95 -13.80 -28.67
C VAL A 777 -17.67 -15.10 -28.33
N LEU A 778 -18.83 -15.37 -28.94
CA LEU A 778 -19.53 -16.65 -28.80
C LEU A 778 -18.67 -17.83 -29.26
N VAL A 779 -18.08 -17.77 -30.45
CA VAL A 779 -17.19 -18.84 -30.94
C VAL A 779 -16.01 -19.07 -30.00
N GLY A 780 -15.45 -18.00 -29.44
CA GLY A 780 -14.38 -18.11 -28.44
C GLY A 780 -14.83 -18.77 -27.14
N TYR A 781 -16.02 -18.44 -26.66
CA TYR A 781 -16.60 -19.09 -25.48
C TYR A 781 -16.91 -20.56 -25.75
N GLU A 782 -17.46 -20.93 -26.91
CA GLU A 782 -17.70 -22.33 -27.29
C GLU A 782 -16.42 -23.16 -27.32
N ALA A 783 -15.32 -22.58 -27.84
CA ALA A 783 -14.02 -23.23 -27.85
C ALA A 783 -13.50 -23.49 -26.41
N GLN A 784 -13.59 -22.50 -25.53
CA GLN A 784 -13.24 -22.65 -24.11
C GLN A 784 -14.17 -23.64 -23.40
N TYR A 785 -15.48 -23.58 -23.66
CA TYR A 785 -16.49 -24.45 -23.08
C TYR A 785 -16.17 -25.92 -23.32
N LYS A 786 -15.80 -26.26 -24.57
CA LYS A 786 -15.39 -27.62 -24.94
C LYS A 786 -14.19 -28.11 -24.12
N ILE A 787 -13.22 -27.24 -23.86
CA ILE A 787 -12.04 -27.54 -23.03
C ILE A 787 -12.50 -27.77 -21.57
N LEU A 788 -13.31 -26.86 -21.03
CA LEU A 788 -13.84 -26.97 -19.65
C LEU A 788 -14.64 -28.26 -19.45
N THR A 789 -15.56 -28.59 -20.35
CA THR A 789 -16.37 -29.82 -20.27
C THR A 789 -15.51 -31.08 -20.34
N ARG A 790 -14.49 -31.10 -21.20
CA ARG A 790 -13.52 -32.21 -21.29
C ARG A 790 -12.79 -32.41 -19.96
N ASP A 791 -12.37 -31.32 -19.34
CA ASP A 791 -11.50 -31.36 -18.16
C ASP A 791 -12.24 -31.77 -16.88
N LEU A 792 -13.57 -31.63 -16.83
CA LEU A 792 -14.38 -32.06 -15.68
C LEU A 792 -14.18 -33.53 -15.29
N ALA A 793 -13.94 -34.42 -16.26
CA ALA A 793 -13.70 -35.84 -16.02
C ALA A 793 -12.22 -36.17 -15.69
N SER A 794 -11.33 -35.18 -15.76
CA SER A 794 -9.90 -35.38 -15.57
C SER A 794 -9.55 -35.49 -14.08
N ASN A 795 -8.72 -36.48 -13.76
CA ASN A 795 -8.05 -36.53 -12.47
C ASN A 795 -6.82 -35.63 -12.42
N SER A 796 -6.29 -35.17 -13.56
CA SER A 796 -5.01 -34.45 -13.65
C SER A 796 -5.15 -32.94 -13.77
N VAL A 797 -6.35 -32.45 -14.11
CA VAL A 797 -6.65 -31.02 -14.18
C VAL A 797 -7.33 -30.63 -12.87
N PRO A 798 -6.71 -29.81 -12.03
CA PRO A 798 -7.37 -29.32 -10.83
C PRO A 798 -8.59 -28.47 -11.18
N ILE A 799 -9.75 -28.85 -10.65
CA ILE A 799 -10.99 -28.08 -10.80
C ILE A 799 -11.28 -27.26 -9.54
N MET A 800 -10.84 -27.76 -8.39
CA MET A 800 -11.07 -27.14 -7.09
C MET A 800 -9.75 -27.03 -6.33
N GLU A 801 -9.58 -25.89 -5.68
CA GLU A 801 -8.54 -25.66 -4.68
C GLU A 801 -9.17 -25.66 -3.29
N PHE A 802 -8.50 -26.31 -2.35
CA PHE A 802 -8.81 -26.28 -0.93
C PHE A 802 -7.66 -25.64 -0.15
N ILE A 803 -7.85 -24.44 0.38
CA ILE A 803 -6.87 -23.77 1.24
C ILE A 803 -7.24 -23.98 2.71
N TYR A 804 -6.31 -24.47 3.51
CA TYR A 804 -6.51 -24.62 4.93
C TYR A 804 -5.92 -23.44 5.73
N LEU A 805 -6.77 -22.82 6.55
CA LEU A 805 -6.53 -21.62 7.34
C LEU A 805 -6.97 -21.86 8.79
N ASP A 806 -6.32 -22.79 9.48
CA ASP A 806 -6.49 -23.05 10.92
C ASP A 806 -7.95 -23.01 11.42
N GLY A 807 -8.70 -24.06 11.11
CA GLY A 807 -10.15 -24.15 11.42
C GLY A 807 -11.05 -23.69 10.27
N SER A 808 -10.53 -22.99 9.26
CA SER A 808 -11.24 -22.72 8.01
C SER A 808 -10.69 -23.54 6.84
N VAL A 809 -11.59 -23.96 5.95
CA VAL A 809 -11.27 -24.50 4.62
C VAL A 809 -11.90 -23.56 3.58
N LEU A 810 -11.08 -22.96 2.73
CA LEU A 810 -11.58 -22.25 1.55
C LEU A 810 -11.70 -23.24 0.41
N ALA A 811 -12.84 -23.24 -0.29
CA ALA A 811 -13.03 -24.00 -1.51
C ALA A 811 -13.15 -23.02 -2.68
N ILE A 812 -12.26 -23.11 -3.65
CA ILE A 812 -12.11 -22.13 -4.74
C ILE A 812 -12.18 -22.85 -6.08
N LEU A 813 -13.18 -22.50 -6.89
CA LEU A 813 -13.33 -23.05 -8.24
C LEU A 813 -12.30 -22.41 -9.17
N GLN A 814 -11.45 -23.25 -9.76
CA GLN A 814 -10.30 -22.80 -10.55
C GLN A 814 -10.67 -22.52 -12.02
N HIS A 815 -11.70 -23.19 -12.53
CA HIS A 815 -12.09 -23.10 -13.95
C HIS A 815 -13.59 -22.88 -14.09
N PRO A 816 -14.09 -21.67 -13.77
CA PRO A 816 -15.51 -21.37 -13.89
C PRO A 816 -15.97 -21.42 -15.36
N PHE A 817 -17.19 -21.89 -15.58
CA PHE A 817 -17.90 -21.81 -16.85
C PHE A 817 -18.53 -20.43 -17.04
N SER A 818 -18.94 -19.78 -15.96
CA SER A 818 -19.44 -18.41 -15.98
C SER A 818 -18.47 -17.48 -16.70
N ARG A 819 -19.04 -16.60 -17.54
CA ARG A 819 -18.34 -15.48 -18.18
C ARG A 819 -19.14 -14.22 -17.95
N GLY A 820 -18.43 -13.13 -17.74
CA GLY A 820 -19.04 -11.82 -17.72
C GLY A 820 -18.24 -10.79 -18.49
N SER A 821 -18.33 -9.54 -18.06
CA SER A 821 -17.78 -8.41 -18.81
C SER A 821 -17.32 -7.23 -17.95
N VAL A 822 -16.42 -6.44 -18.51
CA VAL A 822 -16.07 -5.09 -18.08
C VAL A 822 -16.53 -4.09 -19.13
N ALA A 823 -17.33 -3.10 -18.74
CA ALA A 823 -17.88 -2.10 -19.65
C ALA A 823 -17.90 -0.71 -19.02
N ILE A 824 -17.49 0.31 -19.79
CA ILE A 824 -17.70 1.71 -19.41
C ILE A 824 -19.18 1.98 -19.11
N THR A 825 -19.41 2.81 -18.09
CA THR A 825 -20.74 3.30 -17.67
C THR A 825 -20.89 4.81 -17.86
N SER A 826 -19.79 5.47 -18.26
CA SER A 826 -19.67 6.90 -18.47
C SER A 826 -18.52 7.17 -19.45
N THR A 827 -18.53 8.33 -20.09
CA THR A 827 -17.38 8.86 -20.86
C THR A 827 -16.35 9.55 -19.97
N ASP A 828 -16.66 9.76 -18.69
CA ASP A 828 -15.72 10.25 -17.70
C ASP A 828 -14.73 9.14 -17.30
N PRO A 829 -13.42 9.28 -17.60
CA PRO A 829 -12.41 8.27 -17.29
C PRO A 829 -12.26 8.00 -15.79
N PHE A 830 -12.68 8.93 -14.92
CA PHE A 830 -12.58 8.77 -13.47
C PHE A 830 -13.76 8.00 -12.88
N THR A 831 -14.82 7.77 -13.66
CA THR A 831 -15.92 6.88 -13.25
C THR A 831 -15.49 5.43 -13.45
N PRO A 832 -15.49 4.59 -12.40
CA PRO A 832 -15.17 3.18 -12.55
C PRO A 832 -16.11 2.48 -13.55
N PRO A 833 -15.60 1.55 -14.37
CA PRO A 833 -16.44 0.78 -15.27
C PRO A 833 -17.29 -0.22 -14.48
N SER A 834 -18.37 -0.68 -15.08
CA SER A 834 -19.08 -1.88 -14.62
C SER A 834 -18.18 -3.09 -14.81
N ALA A 835 -17.94 -3.86 -13.75
CA ALA A 835 -17.19 -5.12 -13.79
C ALA A 835 -18.06 -6.24 -13.21
N ASN A 836 -18.25 -7.31 -13.97
CA ASN A 836 -19.14 -8.40 -13.60
C ASN A 836 -18.54 -9.73 -14.04
N PRO A 837 -18.06 -10.62 -13.13
CA PRO A 837 -17.54 -11.94 -13.48
C PRO A 837 -18.64 -12.97 -13.81
N GLY A 838 -19.90 -12.64 -13.54
CA GLY A 838 -21.04 -13.51 -13.76
C GLY A 838 -21.08 -14.69 -12.79
N PHE A 839 -20.66 -14.50 -11.54
CA PHE A 839 -20.61 -15.60 -10.56
C PHE A 839 -21.92 -16.38 -10.50
N LEU A 840 -21.79 -17.70 -10.66
CA LEU A 840 -22.88 -18.68 -10.64
C LEU A 840 -23.90 -18.53 -11.77
N SER A 841 -23.63 -17.70 -12.79
CA SER A 841 -24.52 -17.59 -13.96
C SER A 841 -24.63 -18.92 -14.72
N HIS A 842 -23.59 -19.76 -14.66
CA HIS A 842 -23.60 -21.10 -15.22
C HIS A 842 -23.87 -22.17 -14.15
N GLN A 843 -24.81 -23.07 -14.40
CA GLN A 843 -25.27 -24.05 -13.40
C GLN A 843 -24.15 -25.01 -12.96
N THR A 844 -23.23 -25.37 -13.86
CA THR A 844 -22.08 -26.22 -13.52
C THR A 844 -21.23 -25.64 -12.39
N ASP A 845 -21.04 -24.33 -12.34
CA ASP A 845 -20.22 -23.68 -11.31
C ASP A 845 -20.86 -23.82 -9.93
N LEU A 846 -22.19 -23.67 -9.85
CA LEU A 846 -22.95 -23.88 -8.63
C LEU A 846 -22.85 -25.33 -8.14
N LEU A 847 -22.96 -26.31 -9.03
CA LEU A 847 -22.87 -27.72 -8.67
C LEU A 847 -21.47 -28.09 -8.16
N LEU A 848 -20.42 -27.58 -8.83
CA LEU A 848 -19.04 -27.80 -8.41
C LEU A 848 -18.77 -27.18 -7.02
N LEU A 849 -19.22 -25.95 -6.78
CA LEU A 849 -19.05 -25.27 -5.51
C LEU A 849 -19.89 -25.89 -4.38
N SER A 850 -21.12 -26.34 -4.67
CA SER A 850 -21.97 -27.07 -3.71
C SER A 850 -21.28 -28.37 -3.28
N ALA A 851 -20.77 -29.14 -4.24
CA ALA A 851 -20.00 -30.36 -3.99
C ALA A 851 -18.71 -30.07 -3.20
N ALA A 852 -18.01 -28.98 -3.51
CA ALA A 852 -16.81 -28.59 -2.79
C ALA A 852 -17.10 -28.17 -1.34
N GLY A 853 -18.24 -27.51 -1.07
CA GLY A 853 -18.70 -27.23 0.30
C GLY A 853 -18.89 -28.49 1.14
N LYS A 854 -19.47 -29.53 0.54
CA LYS A 854 -19.62 -30.86 1.18
C LYS A 854 -18.28 -31.55 1.41
N TYR A 855 -17.37 -31.42 0.45
CA TYR A 855 -16.05 -31.96 0.60
C TYR A 855 -15.25 -31.25 1.69
N ALA A 856 -15.36 -29.92 1.82
CA ALA A 856 -14.76 -29.16 2.92
C ALA A 856 -15.22 -29.66 4.30
N ARG A 857 -16.53 -29.95 4.45
CA ARG A 857 -17.07 -30.62 5.65
C ARG A 857 -16.48 -32.02 5.84
N THR A 858 -16.33 -32.78 4.75
CA THR A 858 -15.72 -34.13 4.78
C THR A 858 -14.27 -34.09 5.27
N ILE A 859 -13.48 -33.11 4.82
CA ILE A 859 -12.08 -32.92 5.25
C ILE A 859 -12.00 -32.79 6.77
N ILE A 860 -12.81 -31.90 7.36
CA ILE A 860 -12.76 -31.65 8.81
C ILE A 860 -13.39 -32.78 9.63
N ASN A 861 -14.31 -33.55 9.07
CA ASN A 861 -14.91 -34.71 9.74
C ASN A 861 -14.11 -36.01 9.60
N THR A 862 -12.91 -35.97 8.99
CA THR A 862 -12.02 -37.13 8.97
C THR A 862 -11.58 -37.51 10.41
N PRO A 863 -11.31 -38.80 10.69
CA PRO A 863 -10.83 -39.22 12.01
C PRO A 863 -9.55 -38.51 12.48
N THR A 864 -8.78 -37.95 11.54
CA THR A 864 -7.54 -37.23 11.83
C THR A 864 -7.81 -35.94 12.60
N PHE A 865 -8.92 -35.24 12.32
CA PHE A 865 -9.28 -33.98 13.00
C PHE A 865 -10.02 -34.21 14.33
N ALA A 866 -10.49 -35.42 14.63
CA ALA A 866 -11.23 -35.72 15.86
C ALA A 866 -10.54 -35.28 17.17
N PRO A 867 -9.19 -35.37 17.32
CA PRO A 867 -8.51 -34.87 18.51
C PRO A 867 -8.64 -33.36 18.75
N LEU A 868 -8.97 -32.59 17.71
CA LEU A 868 -9.16 -31.13 17.81
C LEU A 868 -10.62 -30.74 18.08
N SER A 869 -11.52 -31.72 18.32
CA SER A 869 -12.94 -31.49 18.61
C SER A 869 -13.59 -30.43 17.71
N PRO A 870 -13.52 -30.56 16.37
CA PRO A 870 -13.99 -29.53 15.46
C PRO A 870 -15.49 -29.30 15.61
N VAL A 871 -15.91 -28.04 15.72
CA VAL A 871 -17.33 -27.65 15.74
C VAL A 871 -17.61 -26.74 14.56
N GLU A 872 -18.47 -27.19 13.64
CA GLU A 872 -18.86 -26.42 12.46
C GLU A 872 -19.65 -25.16 12.83
N THR A 873 -19.22 -24.03 12.25
CA THR A 873 -19.89 -22.73 12.39
C THR A 873 -20.41 -22.21 11.06
N ILE A 874 -19.70 -22.47 9.95
CA ILE A 874 -20.13 -22.10 8.58
C ILE A 874 -19.94 -23.33 7.69
N PRO A 875 -20.96 -23.76 6.92
CA PRO A 875 -22.32 -23.21 6.82
C PRO A 875 -23.20 -23.44 8.05
N GLY A 876 -22.83 -24.37 8.92
CA GLY A 876 -23.57 -24.71 10.12
C GLY A 876 -24.46 -25.95 9.94
N PRO A 877 -24.98 -26.49 11.05
CA PRO A 877 -25.64 -27.81 11.07
C PRO A 877 -26.99 -27.84 10.34
N SER A 878 -27.59 -26.69 9.99
CA SER A 878 -28.84 -26.66 9.22
C SER A 878 -28.66 -26.95 7.73
N VAL A 879 -27.44 -26.81 7.20
CA VAL A 879 -27.17 -27.03 5.77
C VAL A 879 -26.82 -28.50 5.54
N GLN A 880 -27.77 -29.30 5.05
CA GLN A 880 -27.62 -30.76 4.95
C GLN A 880 -27.89 -31.30 3.54
N THR A 881 -28.89 -30.77 2.84
CA THR A 881 -29.33 -31.25 1.53
C THR A 881 -28.58 -30.58 0.37
N GLU A 882 -28.68 -31.12 -0.85
CA GLU A 882 -28.20 -30.43 -2.07
C GLU A 882 -28.73 -28.99 -2.16
N ALA A 883 -30.03 -28.81 -1.97
CA ALA A 883 -30.68 -27.51 -2.05
C ALA A 883 -30.16 -26.52 -0.98
N ASP A 884 -29.90 -27.00 0.24
CA ASP A 884 -29.35 -26.14 1.30
C ASP A 884 -27.93 -25.66 0.93
N PHE A 885 -27.09 -26.55 0.40
CA PHE A 885 -25.74 -26.18 -0.02
C PHE A 885 -25.79 -25.21 -1.20
N GLU A 886 -26.64 -25.43 -2.20
CA GLU A 886 -26.80 -24.48 -3.31
C GLU A 886 -27.26 -23.10 -2.84
N ALA A 887 -28.26 -23.03 -1.94
CA ALA A 887 -28.72 -21.78 -1.35
C ALA A 887 -27.61 -21.08 -0.55
N TRP A 888 -26.83 -21.84 0.21
CA TRP A 888 -25.66 -21.32 0.91
C TRP A 888 -24.61 -20.78 -0.06
N VAL A 889 -24.25 -21.51 -1.12
CA VAL A 889 -23.31 -21.05 -2.16
C VAL A 889 -23.76 -19.70 -2.73
N ARG A 890 -25.02 -19.56 -3.15
CA ARG A 890 -25.54 -18.30 -3.70
C ARG A 890 -25.44 -17.14 -2.71
N SER A 891 -25.73 -17.39 -1.43
CA SER A 891 -25.72 -16.36 -0.39
C SER A 891 -24.32 -15.96 0.07
N THR A 892 -23.29 -16.79 -0.15
CA THR A 892 -21.96 -16.58 0.45
C THR A 892 -20.79 -16.52 -0.52
N VAL A 893 -20.95 -16.94 -1.80
CA VAL A 893 -19.84 -16.94 -2.76
C VAL A 893 -19.14 -15.58 -2.79
N PHE A 894 -17.82 -15.59 -2.81
CA PHE A 894 -17.00 -14.39 -2.80
C PHE A 894 -15.89 -14.52 -3.86
N THR A 895 -15.11 -13.47 -4.04
CA THR A 895 -13.97 -13.45 -4.96
C THR A 895 -12.67 -13.82 -4.22
N THR A 896 -11.71 -14.41 -4.92
CA THR A 896 -10.30 -14.51 -4.45
C THR A 896 -9.43 -13.33 -4.90
N HIS A 897 -10.05 -12.33 -5.55
CA HIS A 897 -9.41 -11.18 -6.17
C HIS A 897 -8.47 -11.57 -7.33
N HIS A 898 -8.88 -12.55 -8.14
CA HIS A 898 -8.16 -13.05 -9.31
C HIS A 898 -8.86 -12.78 -10.65
N PRO A 899 -9.33 -11.55 -10.93
CA PRO A 899 -9.98 -11.29 -12.21
C PRO A 899 -9.01 -11.39 -13.39
N THR A 900 -9.50 -11.92 -14.51
CA THR A 900 -8.76 -12.12 -15.77
C THR A 900 -9.66 -12.00 -17.01
N GLY A 901 -9.08 -12.13 -18.21
CA GLY A 901 -9.78 -12.40 -19.47
C GLY A 901 -10.34 -11.20 -20.23
N SER A 902 -10.44 -10.01 -19.62
CA SER A 902 -11.04 -8.83 -20.25
C SER A 902 -10.29 -8.27 -21.48
N THR A 903 -9.05 -8.70 -21.70
CA THR A 903 -8.20 -8.36 -22.85
C THR A 903 -7.54 -9.61 -23.43
N SER A 904 -8.30 -10.71 -23.48
CA SER A 904 -7.84 -12.08 -23.73
C SER A 904 -6.86 -12.24 -24.91
N MET A 905 -5.79 -13.00 -24.66
CA MET A 905 -4.86 -13.52 -25.65
C MET A 905 -5.43 -14.77 -26.31
N MET A 906 -6.19 -14.56 -27.38
CA MET A 906 -6.81 -15.62 -28.18
C MET A 906 -6.74 -15.26 -29.66
N LYS A 907 -7.05 -16.21 -30.54
CA LYS A 907 -7.27 -15.89 -31.96
C LYS A 907 -8.33 -14.77 -32.08
N ARG A 908 -8.11 -13.81 -32.98
CA ARG A 908 -9.07 -12.72 -33.23
C ARG A 908 -10.49 -13.21 -33.52
N GLN A 909 -10.63 -14.29 -34.29
CA GLN A 909 -11.93 -14.92 -34.62
C GLN A 909 -12.64 -15.56 -33.41
N TYR A 910 -11.94 -15.73 -32.28
CA TYR A 910 -12.47 -16.22 -31.00
C TYR A 910 -12.71 -15.05 -30.02
N GLY A 911 -12.87 -13.83 -30.54
CA GLY A 911 -13.01 -12.64 -29.69
C GLY A 911 -11.73 -12.25 -28.96
N GLY A 912 -10.56 -12.69 -29.43
CA GLY A 912 -9.27 -12.27 -28.85
C GLY A 912 -9.01 -10.78 -29.03
N VAL A 913 -8.41 -10.16 -28.01
CA VAL A 913 -8.01 -8.73 -28.01
C VAL A 913 -6.55 -8.57 -28.40
N VAL A 914 -5.68 -9.45 -27.90
CA VAL A 914 -4.26 -9.47 -28.23
C VAL A 914 -3.82 -10.78 -28.87
N ASP A 915 -2.79 -10.72 -29.70
CA ASP A 915 -2.10 -11.91 -30.22
C ASP A 915 -1.12 -12.52 -29.20
N SER A 916 -0.48 -13.64 -29.55
CA SER A 916 0.53 -14.31 -28.70
C SER A 916 1.83 -13.52 -28.49
N ASN A 917 1.95 -12.36 -29.15
CA ASN A 917 2.98 -11.36 -28.93
C ASN A 917 2.44 -10.13 -28.17
N TYR A 918 1.27 -10.22 -27.53
CA TYR A 918 0.65 -9.14 -26.75
C TYR A 918 0.17 -7.93 -27.58
N LYS A 919 0.22 -7.98 -28.92
CA LYS A 919 -0.21 -6.86 -29.78
C LYS A 919 -1.71 -6.80 -29.87
N VAL A 920 -2.28 -5.61 -29.69
CA VAL A 920 -3.73 -5.40 -29.84
C VAL A 920 -4.12 -5.54 -31.31
N TYR A 921 -5.12 -6.37 -31.60
CA TYR A 921 -5.55 -6.60 -32.97
C TYR A 921 -6.09 -5.32 -33.62
N GLY A 922 -5.59 -5.02 -34.82
CA GLY A 922 -6.02 -3.86 -35.59
C GLY A 922 -5.45 -2.52 -35.13
N VAL A 923 -4.54 -2.51 -34.14
CA VAL A 923 -3.90 -1.30 -33.63
C VAL A 923 -2.40 -1.47 -33.63
N ASN A 924 -1.70 -0.59 -34.33
CA ASN A 924 -0.24 -0.52 -34.32
C ASN A 924 0.26 0.21 -33.07
N ASN A 925 1.47 -0.14 -32.63
CA ASN A 925 2.16 0.53 -31.51
C ASN A 925 1.44 0.42 -30.16
N LEU A 926 0.64 -0.64 -29.96
CA LEU A 926 -0.10 -0.89 -28.73
C LEU A 926 -0.02 -2.36 -28.32
N ARG A 927 0.31 -2.59 -27.04
CA ARG A 927 0.23 -3.90 -26.39
C ARG A 927 -0.56 -3.86 -25.09
N VAL A 928 -1.06 -5.01 -24.66
CA VAL A 928 -1.60 -5.21 -23.31
C VAL A 928 -0.78 -6.29 -22.61
N VAL A 929 -0.29 -5.98 -21.41
CA VAL A 929 0.53 -6.87 -20.59
C VAL A 929 0.04 -6.78 -19.14
N ASP A 930 -1.04 -7.50 -18.86
CA ASP A 930 -1.60 -7.69 -17.51
C ASP A 930 -2.40 -9.00 -17.45
N ALA A 931 -3.01 -9.27 -16.29
CA ALA A 931 -3.82 -10.46 -16.10
C ALA A 931 -4.99 -10.58 -17.09
N GLY A 932 -5.54 -9.47 -17.61
CA GLY A 932 -6.65 -9.52 -18.57
C GLY A 932 -6.34 -10.27 -19.86
N THR A 933 -5.05 -10.48 -20.15
CA THR A 933 -4.59 -11.25 -21.30
C THR A 933 -4.75 -12.77 -21.12
N PHE A 934 -5.02 -13.30 -19.93
CA PHE A 934 -5.13 -14.76 -19.80
C PHE A 934 -6.46 -15.22 -20.41
N PRO A 935 -6.44 -16.15 -21.39
CA PRO A 935 -7.66 -16.54 -22.07
C PRO A 935 -8.58 -17.39 -21.18
N MET A 936 -8.00 -18.16 -20.26
CA MET A 936 -8.71 -18.99 -19.28
C MET A 936 -8.00 -18.84 -17.93
N LEU A 937 -8.75 -18.85 -16.83
CA LEU A 937 -8.18 -18.87 -15.47
C LEU A 937 -7.27 -20.10 -15.28
N PRO A 938 -6.01 -19.92 -14.87
CA PRO A 938 -5.13 -21.03 -14.48
C PRO A 938 -5.44 -21.45 -13.03
N ALA A 939 -5.26 -22.74 -12.70
CA ALA A 939 -5.44 -23.25 -11.35
C ALA A 939 -4.28 -22.85 -10.42
N ALA A 940 -4.19 -21.55 -10.10
CA ALA A 940 -3.21 -20.94 -9.23
C ALA A 940 -3.62 -19.50 -8.84
N HIS A 941 -2.94 -18.93 -7.85
CA HIS A 941 -2.97 -17.48 -7.66
C HIS A 941 -2.20 -16.80 -8.79
N LEU A 942 -2.67 -15.62 -9.22
CA LEU A 942 -2.25 -15.09 -10.52
C LEU A 942 -0.86 -14.43 -10.53
N GLN A 943 -0.29 -14.09 -9.37
CA GLN A 943 0.86 -13.17 -9.33
C GLN A 943 2.10 -13.71 -10.08
N ALA A 944 2.45 -14.98 -9.91
CA ALA A 944 3.61 -15.56 -10.59
C ALA A 944 3.40 -15.56 -12.11
N THR A 945 2.18 -15.90 -12.56
CA THR A 945 1.81 -15.90 -13.99
C THR A 945 1.86 -14.50 -14.59
N VAL A 946 1.41 -13.47 -13.86
CA VAL A 946 1.51 -12.07 -14.29
C VAL A 946 2.98 -11.65 -14.45
N TYR A 947 3.85 -11.97 -13.49
CA TYR A 947 5.28 -11.69 -13.62
C TYR A 947 5.92 -12.40 -14.82
N ALA A 948 5.64 -13.69 -15.01
CA ALA A 948 6.22 -14.48 -16.11
C ALA A 948 5.77 -13.97 -17.48
N MET A 949 4.50 -13.61 -17.61
CA MET A 949 3.96 -13.00 -18.83
C MET A 949 4.60 -11.63 -19.10
N ALA A 950 4.85 -10.81 -18.08
CA ALA A 950 5.50 -9.53 -18.25
C ALA A 950 6.99 -9.64 -18.61
N GLU A 951 7.69 -10.62 -18.03
CA GLU A 951 9.07 -10.97 -18.41
C GLU A 951 9.15 -11.43 -19.87
N ARG A 952 8.23 -12.31 -20.30
CA ARG A 952 8.12 -12.75 -21.70
C ARG A 952 7.80 -11.59 -22.63
N ALA A 953 6.80 -10.75 -22.28
CA ALA A 953 6.41 -9.60 -23.08
C ALA A 953 7.59 -8.64 -23.28
N SER A 954 8.40 -8.42 -22.25
CA SER A 954 9.60 -7.58 -22.33
C SER A 954 10.59 -8.10 -23.38
N ASP A 955 10.85 -9.41 -23.41
CA ASP A 955 11.76 -10.01 -24.39
C ASP A 955 11.17 -10.01 -25.81
N VAL A 956 9.85 -10.19 -25.94
CA VAL A 956 9.13 -10.06 -27.23
C VAL A 956 9.19 -8.63 -27.78
N ILE A 957 8.99 -7.62 -26.92
CA ILE A 957 9.10 -6.19 -27.30
C ILE A 957 10.53 -5.88 -27.71
N LYS A 958 11.53 -6.26 -26.91
CA LYS A 958 12.95 -6.09 -27.25
C LYS A 958 13.28 -6.71 -28.60
N LYS A 959 12.82 -7.95 -28.87
CA LYS A 959 13.04 -8.62 -30.15
C LYS A 959 12.41 -7.88 -31.33
N THR A 960 11.28 -7.21 -31.12
CA THR A 960 10.61 -6.40 -32.16
C THR A 960 11.48 -5.19 -32.58
N TYR A 961 12.27 -4.63 -31.66
CA TYR A 961 13.06 -3.41 -31.86
C TYR A 961 14.58 -3.60 -31.87
N ARG A 962 15.06 -4.85 -31.94
CA ARG A 962 16.47 -5.15 -32.22
C ARG A 962 16.71 -4.93 -33.72
N HIS A 963 17.20 -3.74 -34.06
CA HIS A 963 17.88 -3.47 -35.33
C HIS A 963 19.36 -3.29 -35.07
#